data_AF-A0A412KTS5-F1
#
_entry.id   AF-A0A412KTS5-F1
#
_cell.length_a   1.000
_cell.length_b   1.000
_cell.length_c   1.000
_cell.angle_alpha   90.00
_cell.angle_beta   90.00
_cell.angle_gamma   90.00
#
_symmetry.space_group_name_H-M   'P 1'
#
loop_
_entity.id
_entity.type
_entity.pdbx_description
1 polymer ?
#
loop_
_entity_poly.entity_id
_entity_poly.type
_entity_poly.pdbx_seq_one_letter_code
_entity_poly.pdbx_strand_id
1 'polypeptide(L)'
;MAKLAEKNILDYRIGGDTLNEFALKYMSEMPRIYQFLNNIRTHNSDGSEQVEPEPYQIKVEDDKFYVRNKANDNWLYLFDVAKNGGMRSDSFGKQSAGSLASRPQTGNTSGDVYWDTDNGRIYMWQSDAWHLILSLHVEDLVGYENVLTKSDLAEPASGTLATTPNKLVRLNANGVMPVNVAGNAGQLAGVNVEIDNLQDGQALTYRRASNVWHNENKGVVGAGKALAIKDGDKLIAEFSGDEPVEFDTQRTAHNNNEDAHAKAFAKHNTSLDAHANIFQKVQSIAAAHMYNFYYRSGQFQADSTTRTALVSPTYILVNVGGNGYESKAAITLDISKDAAWDTDAQEWQASHAYAVGDVVYPTSGHTTYYYRCTTAGTSSTLTPSFPTTIGSTYNDGNVVWECQLDYTQAVNRKGKDFYVYACADGDALKLVVSPNSTVPTKYTADSSRKLGGFHCLCADVGTISGHTLSGYVAGDILPASVWDLKFRATAENEGMVWDGSQWVDIYLDSWDGSSLVSSYGGVAADGESTKKFHGELFVEEFAKVKKHLISRDQYVAFAKGSNEKTNIKGSADANTTGGHVDTAGRRMISNIGCEDCCGWMWQWTSDISGHPNYYSNDSSGGHMSDMQGSTSQTTSTEGSHWLIGYGWQEDGRSVANINVDGSTNIYGHSYGVLTRALVGGDWGAGSSCGSRSVSLNLLSSLRYDGRAGRGASEPRAAIL
;
A
#
# COMPACT_ATOMS: atom_id res chain seq x y z
N MET A 1 6.94 33.52 -18.75
CA MET A 1 6.18 32.25 -18.64
C MET A 1 6.39 31.56 -19.97
N ALA A 2 6.97 30.36 -19.94
CA ALA A 2 7.27 29.59 -21.14
C ALA A 2 6.05 29.48 -22.07
N LYS A 3 6.26 29.61 -23.38
CA LYS A 3 5.21 29.37 -24.37
C LYS A 3 4.93 27.88 -24.49
N LEU A 4 3.69 27.48 -24.20
CA LEU A 4 3.19 26.15 -24.55
C LEU A 4 3.23 26.01 -26.08
N ALA A 5 4.02 25.07 -26.58
CA ALA A 5 4.02 24.68 -27.98
C ALA A 5 3.30 23.33 -28.12
N GLU A 6 2.28 23.28 -28.98
CA GLU A 6 1.57 22.04 -29.31
C GLU A 6 2.54 21.08 -30.03
N LYS A 7 2.62 19.82 -29.59
CA LYS A 7 3.52 18.82 -30.20
C LYS A 7 2.76 17.86 -31.10
N ASN A 8 1.50 17.57 -30.79
CA ASN A 8 0.60 16.81 -31.65
C ASN A 8 -0.43 17.74 -32.30
N ILE A 9 0.03 18.52 -33.28
CA ILE A 9 -0.80 19.47 -34.01
C ILE A 9 -1.93 18.73 -34.74
N LEU A 10 -3.16 19.20 -34.51
CA LEU A 10 -4.37 18.67 -35.13
C LEU A 10 -4.52 19.29 -36.54
N ASP A 11 -4.55 18.45 -37.57
CA ASP A 11 -4.68 18.89 -38.97
C ASP A 11 -6.13 18.83 -39.44
N TYR A 12 -6.82 19.97 -39.35
CA TYR A 12 -8.23 20.11 -39.69
C TYR A 12 -8.51 20.35 -41.18
N ARG A 13 -7.49 20.30 -42.05
CA ARG A 13 -7.68 20.51 -43.50
C ARG A 13 -8.42 19.32 -44.13
N ILE A 14 -9.07 19.55 -45.27
CA ILE A 14 -9.76 18.49 -46.03
C ILE A 14 -8.71 17.47 -46.51
N GLY A 15 -8.83 16.22 -46.05
CA GLY A 15 -7.83 15.17 -46.25
C GLY A 15 -6.72 15.12 -45.18
N GLY A 16 -6.86 15.90 -44.10
CA GLY A 16 -6.03 15.84 -42.90
C GLY A 16 -6.42 14.69 -41.97
N ASP A 17 -6.35 14.91 -40.66
CA ASP A 17 -6.51 13.83 -39.67
C ASP A 17 -7.85 13.11 -39.80
N THR A 18 -7.80 11.78 -39.93
CA THR A 18 -8.99 10.93 -39.79
C THR A 18 -9.51 10.98 -38.34
N LEU A 19 -10.76 10.57 -38.12
CA LEU A 19 -11.36 10.57 -36.77
C LEU A 19 -10.52 9.78 -35.75
N ASN A 20 -9.87 8.70 -36.19
CA ASN A 20 -9.01 7.88 -35.33
C ASN A 20 -7.66 8.56 -35.04
N GLU A 21 -7.05 9.22 -36.03
CA GLU A 21 -5.81 9.99 -35.84
C GLU A 21 -6.04 11.20 -34.94
N PHE A 22 -7.18 11.87 -35.09
CA PHE A 22 -7.63 12.94 -34.19
C PHE A 22 -7.75 12.43 -32.75
N ALA A 23 -8.43 11.30 -32.55
CA ALA A 23 -8.63 10.71 -31.21
C ALA A 23 -7.30 10.34 -30.55
N LEU A 24 -6.38 9.72 -31.30
CA LEU A 24 -5.06 9.34 -30.79
C LEU A 24 -4.21 10.56 -30.43
N LYS A 25 -4.17 11.60 -31.29
CA LYS A 25 -3.45 12.84 -31.00
C LYS A 25 -4.04 13.57 -29.79
N TYR A 26 -5.37 13.67 -29.70
CA TYR A 26 -6.06 14.30 -28.59
C TYR A 26 -5.80 13.57 -27.25
N MET A 27 -5.90 12.25 -27.24
CA MET A 27 -5.62 11.43 -26.06
C MET A 27 -4.15 11.46 -25.65
N SER A 28 -3.23 11.78 -26.56
CA SER A 28 -1.81 11.95 -26.23
C SER A 28 -1.46 13.34 -25.68
N GLU A 29 -2.20 14.39 -26.08
CA GLU A 29 -1.98 15.76 -25.59
C GLU A 29 -2.54 15.99 -24.18
N MET A 30 -3.69 15.40 -23.84
CA MET A 30 -4.30 15.61 -22.51
C MET A 30 -3.35 15.21 -21.35
N PRO A 31 -2.77 13.98 -21.31
CA PRO A 31 -1.84 13.60 -20.26
C PRO A 31 -0.59 14.47 -20.23
N ARG A 32 -0.11 14.91 -21.40
CA ARG A 32 1.06 15.77 -21.54
C ARG A 32 0.81 17.17 -21.00
N ILE A 33 -0.36 17.77 -21.25
CA ILE A 33 -0.77 19.05 -20.65
C ILE A 33 -0.87 18.92 -19.13
N TYR A 34 -1.44 17.83 -18.62
CA TYR A 34 -1.47 17.59 -17.17
C TYR A 34 -0.08 17.44 -16.57
N GLN A 35 0.83 16.73 -17.24
CA GLN A 35 2.22 16.61 -16.83
C GLN A 35 2.93 17.97 -16.87
N PHE A 36 2.70 18.78 -17.91
CA PHE A 36 3.26 20.12 -18.05
C PHE A 36 2.78 21.07 -16.93
N LEU A 37 1.47 21.09 -16.66
CA LEU A 37 0.89 21.85 -15.56
C LEU A 37 1.39 21.36 -14.21
N ASN A 38 1.58 20.05 -14.05
CA ASN A 38 2.13 19.48 -12.83
C ASN A 38 3.61 19.86 -12.64
N ASN A 39 4.41 19.86 -13.71
CA ASN A 39 5.82 20.29 -13.66
C ASN A 39 5.94 21.79 -13.30
N ILE A 40 5.06 22.64 -13.85
CA ILE A 40 4.97 24.06 -13.44
C ILE A 40 4.59 24.18 -11.97
N ARG A 41 3.57 23.44 -11.52
CA ARG A 41 3.09 23.47 -10.13
C ARG A 41 4.15 22.98 -9.14
N THR A 42 4.90 21.96 -9.51
CA THR A 42 5.86 21.27 -8.63
C THR A 42 7.28 21.79 -8.79
N HIS A 43 7.53 22.72 -9.71
CA HIS A 43 8.86 23.20 -10.08
C HIS A 43 9.80 22.04 -10.47
N ASN A 44 9.24 20.95 -11.02
CA ASN A 44 9.96 19.73 -11.32
C ASN A 44 10.63 19.80 -12.70
N SER A 45 11.96 19.70 -12.72
CA SER A 45 12.79 19.74 -13.91
C SER A 45 13.18 18.37 -14.49
N ASP A 46 12.56 17.28 -14.04
CA ASP A 46 12.81 15.93 -14.54
C ASP A 46 11.82 15.51 -15.66
N GLY A 47 12.30 14.82 -16.70
CA GLY A 47 11.49 14.23 -17.77
C GLY A 47 11.81 14.72 -19.19
N SER A 48 11.10 14.20 -20.21
CA SER A 48 11.33 14.52 -21.64
C SER A 48 10.53 15.72 -22.16
N GLU A 49 9.75 16.36 -21.29
CA GLU A 49 8.86 17.49 -21.56
C GLU A 49 9.34 18.72 -20.76
N GLN A 50 10.66 18.94 -20.78
CA GLN A 50 11.31 20.04 -20.06
C GLN A 50 11.27 21.31 -20.91
N VAL A 51 10.91 22.42 -20.28
CA VAL A 51 11.01 23.73 -20.91
C VAL A 51 12.37 24.31 -20.55
N GLU A 52 13.18 24.60 -21.56
CA GLU A 52 14.32 25.50 -21.37
C GLU A 52 13.79 26.82 -20.78
N PRO A 53 14.33 27.29 -19.64
CA PRO A 53 13.89 28.54 -19.03
C PRO A 53 14.08 29.71 -20.00
N GLU A 54 13.35 30.81 -19.82
CA GLU A 54 13.55 32.04 -20.60
C GLU A 54 14.46 33.04 -19.85
N PRO A 55 15.16 33.95 -20.55
CA PRO A 55 15.84 35.07 -19.90
C PRO A 55 14.91 35.78 -18.92
N TYR A 56 15.41 36.09 -17.72
CA TYR A 56 14.69 36.79 -16.64
C TYR A 56 13.53 36.02 -15.99
N GLN A 57 13.38 34.73 -16.26
CA GLN A 57 12.46 33.89 -15.51
C GLN A 57 12.88 33.80 -14.02
N ILE A 58 11.92 33.66 -13.11
CA ILE A 58 12.17 33.50 -11.67
C ILE A 58 11.94 32.05 -11.24
N LYS A 59 12.75 31.57 -10.29
CA LYS A 59 12.62 30.24 -9.70
C LYS A 59 12.79 30.33 -8.18
N VAL A 60 11.99 29.58 -7.44
CA VAL A 60 12.23 29.31 -6.01
C VAL A 60 12.53 27.83 -5.85
N GLU A 61 13.65 27.52 -5.21
CA GLU A 61 14.12 26.16 -4.95
C GLU A 61 14.96 26.16 -3.67
N ASP A 62 14.78 25.16 -2.80
CA ASP A 62 15.47 25.02 -1.52
C ASP A 62 15.49 26.31 -0.68
N ASP A 63 14.33 26.96 -0.59
CA ASP A 63 14.13 28.19 0.19
C ASP A 63 14.98 29.38 -0.32
N LYS A 64 15.39 29.37 -1.59
CA LYS A 64 16.17 30.42 -2.27
C LYS A 64 15.47 30.91 -3.54
N PHE A 65 15.51 32.22 -3.77
CA PHE A 65 14.94 32.90 -4.93
C PHE A 65 16.04 33.15 -5.96
N TYR A 66 15.79 32.78 -7.22
CA TYR A 66 16.71 32.90 -8.35
C TYR A 66 16.06 33.62 -9.52
N VAL A 67 16.88 34.26 -10.36
CA VAL A 67 16.47 34.80 -11.67
C VAL A 67 17.39 34.28 -12.78
N ARG A 68 16.82 33.91 -13.91
CA ARG A 68 17.58 33.48 -15.09
C ARG A 68 18.25 34.69 -15.73
N ASN A 69 19.53 34.59 -16.09
CA ASN A 69 20.24 35.71 -16.68
C ASN A 69 19.80 36.02 -18.13
N LYS A 70 20.25 37.15 -18.68
CA LYS A 70 19.93 37.58 -20.05
C LYS A 70 20.36 36.58 -21.13
N ALA A 71 21.53 35.96 -20.93
CA ALA A 71 22.10 34.98 -21.86
C ALA A 71 21.36 33.63 -21.82
N ASN A 72 20.46 33.44 -20.84
CA ASN A 72 19.66 32.25 -20.62
C ASN A 72 20.47 30.97 -20.37
N ASP A 73 21.68 31.08 -19.85
CA ASP A 73 22.58 29.96 -19.59
C ASP A 73 22.77 29.70 -18.09
N ASN A 74 22.44 30.64 -17.21
CA ASN A 74 22.68 30.51 -15.78
C ASN A 74 21.53 31.05 -14.90
N TRP A 75 21.33 30.41 -13.75
CA TRP A 75 20.43 30.87 -12.69
C TRP A 75 21.23 31.69 -11.68
N LEU A 76 20.88 32.96 -11.54
CA LEU A 76 21.50 33.86 -10.58
C LEU A 76 20.72 33.82 -9.28
N TYR A 77 21.39 33.45 -8.19
CA TYR A 77 20.82 33.53 -6.85
C TYR A 77 20.59 34.98 -6.44
N LEU A 78 19.41 35.28 -5.88
CA LEU A 78 19.07 36.60 -5.37
C LEU A 78 19.05 36.61 -3.83
N PHE A 79 18.23 35.79 -3.18
CA PHE A 79 18.14 35.76 -1.71
C PHE A 79 17.42 34.51 -1.16
N ASP A 80 17.60 34.20 0.13
CA ASP A 80 16.84 33.19 0.87
C ASP A 80 15.39 33.67 1.10
N VAL A 81 14.39 32.90 0.66
CA VAL A 81 12.95 33.21 0.76
C VAL A 81 12.46 33.20 2.21
N ALA A 82 12.84 32.24 3.05
CA ALA A 82 12.46 32.28 4.47
C ALA A 82 12.98 33.50 5.24
N LYS A 83 14.12 34.07 4.82
CA LYS A 83 14.68 35.28 5.43
C LYS A 83 14.06 36.56 4.88
N ASN A 84 13.81 36.63 3.57
CA ASN A 84 13.53 37.90 2.88
C ASN A 84 12.31 37.87 1.94
N GLY A 85 11.63 36.73 1.79
CA GLY A 85 10.53 36.48 0.84
C GLY A 85 9.15 36.96 1.28
N GLY A 86 9.04 37.52 2.47
CA GLY A 86 7.98 38.44 2.85
C GLY A 86 8.67 39.57 3.58
N MET A 87 8.43 40.83 3.19
CA MET A 87 8.97 41.99 3.91
C MET A 87 8.73 41.82 5.41
N ARG A 88 9.78 41.51 6.18
CA ARG A 88 9.64 41.18 7.61
C ARG A 88 10.01 42.38 8.47
N SER A 89 8.94 42.94 9.01
CA SER A 89 8.79 43.44 10.38
C SER A 89 9.18 44.89 10.67
N ASP A 90 8.25 45.53 11.40
CA ASP A 90 8.22 46.89 11.91
C ASP A 90 9.24 47.14 13.05
N SER A 91 10.40 46.48 12.97
CA SER A 91 11.44 46.53 14.01
C SER A 91 12.85 46.82 13.49
N PHE A 92 13.03 46.89 12.16
CA PHE A 92 14.23 47.43 11.52
C PHE A 92 13.80 48.50 10.52
N GLY A 93 14.38 49.70 10.62
CA GLY A 93 14.11 50.77 9.67
C GLY A 93 14.58 50.44 8.24
N LYS A 94 14.15 51.27 7.29
CA LYS A 94 14.45 51.11 5.87
C LYS A 94 15.97 51.07 5.65
N GLN A 95 16.43 50.11 4.86
CA GLN A 95 17.81 50.08 4.38
C GLN A 95 17.91 50.72 2.99
N SER A 96 18.85 51.64 2.80
CA SER A 96 19.11 52.27 1.51
C SER A 96 20.60 52.55 1.32
N ALA A 97 21.03 52.70 0.07
CA ALA A 97 22.44 52.87 -0.30
C ALA A 97 22.60 53.93 -1.41
N GLY A 98 23.72 54.63 -1.41
CA GLY A 98 24.08 55.62 -2.45
C GLY A 98 25.11 56.64 -1.96
N SER A 99 25.29 57.74 -2.71
CA SER A 99 26.19 58.81 -2.30
C SER A 99 25.72 59.51 -1.02
N LEU A 100 26.63 60.01 -0.18
CA LEU A 100 26.27 60.73 1.05
C LEU A 100 25.28 61.88 0.83
N ALA A 101 25.40 62.59 -0.30
CA ALA A 101 24.50 63.67 -0.68
C ALA A 101 23.05 63.20 -0.93
N SER A 102 22.87 61.92 -1.23
CA SER A 102 21.58 61.27 -1.45
C SER A 102 20.99 60.66 -0.17
N ARG A 103 21.69 60.75 0.97
CA ARG A 103 21.15 60.29 2.26
C ARG A 103 19.94 61.15 2.65
N PRO A 104 18.80 60.54 3.01
CA PRO A 104 17.63 61.29 3.44
C PRO A 104 17.94 62.22 4.61
N GLN A 105 17.30 63.38 4.65
CA GLN A 105 17.54 64.37 5.70
C GLN A 105 17.02 63.92 7.07
N THR A 106 15.97 63.09 7.09
CA THR A 106 15.38 62.46 8.27
C THR A 106 15.12 60.97 8.04
N GLY A 107 15.15 60.17 9.12
CA GLY A 107 14.83 58.74 9.13
C GLY A 107 13.64 58.41 10.03
N ASN A 108 13.18 57.15 9.99
CA ASN A 108 12.06 56.66 10.79
C ASN A 108 12.46 56.30 12.23
N THR A 109 11.51 56.40 13.19
CA THR A 109 11.68 56.09 14.63
C THR A 109 12.08 54.64 14.92
N SER A 110 11.95 53.74 13.94
CA SER A 110 12.35 52.33 14.03
C SER A 110 13.81 52.05 13.62
N GLY A 111 14.60 53.09 13.31
CA GLY A 111 16.05 52.96 13.07
C GLY A 111 16.44 52.64 11.64
N ASP A 112 16.28 53.60 10.71
CA ASP A 112 16.72 53.44 9.31
C ASP A 112 18.23 53.29 9.20
N VAL A 113 18.72 52.53 8.22
CA VAL A 113 20.16 52.32 7.98
C VAL A 113 20.52 52.77 6.57
N TYR A 114 21.49 53.69 6.45
CA TYR A 114 21.98 54.20 5.16
C TYR A 114 23.43 53.80 4.90
N TRP A 115 23.68 53.19 3.75
CA TRP A 115 24.99 52.76 3.29
C TRP A 115 25.54 53.80 2.30
N ASP A 116 26.47 54.64 2.77
CA ASP A 116 27.16 55.60 1.92
C ASP A 116 28.25 54.88 1.11
N THR A 117 27.94 54.61 -0.14
CA THR A 117 28.80 53.81 -1.04
C THR A 117 30.02 54.59 -1.51
N ASP A 118 29.97 55.92 -1.50
CA ASP A 118 31.05 56.76 -2.03
C ASP A 118 32.18 56.89 -1.01
N ASN A 119 31.83 56.92 0.28
CA ASN A 119 32.78 57.07 1.38
C ASN A 119 32.85 55.85 2.30
N GLY A 120 32.29 54.70 1.92
CA GLY A 120 32.39 53.45 2.69
C GLY A 120 31.93 53.57 4.16
N ARG A 121 30.87 54.34 4.42
CA ARG A 121 30.31 54.62 5.75
C ARG A 121 28.90 54.06 5.88
N ILE A 122 28.50 53.63 7.08
CA ILE A 122 27.14 53.18 7.40
C ILE A 122 26.59 54.04 8.53
N TYR A 123 25.42 54.61 8.29
CA TYR A 123 24.70 55.44 9.25
C TYR A 123 23.41 54.76 9.69
N MET A 124 23.01 54.98 10.94
CA MET A 124 21.72 54.56 11.47
C MET A 124 21.00 55.75 12.10
N TRP A 125 19.71 55.89 11.81
CA TRP A 125 18.87 56.93 12.40
C TRP A 125 18.52 56.57 13.84
N GLN A 126 18.96 57.38 14.80
CA GLN A 126 18.65 57.19 16.21
C GLN A 126 18.48 58.58 16.85
N SER A 127 17.57 58.71 17.82
CA SER A 127 17.38 59.96 18.58
C SER A 127 17.29 61.22 17.71
N ASP A 128 16.54 61.14 16.62
CA ASP A 128 16.32 62.21 15.64
C ASP A 128 17.57 62.73 14.90
N ALA A 129 18.60 61.89 14.77
CA ALA A 129 19.80 62.18 13.98
C ALA A 129 20.37 60.93 13.29
N TRP A 130 21.16 61.14 12.23
CA TRP A 130 21.96 60.09 11.61
C TRP A 130 23.26 59.89 12.39
N HIS A 131 23.40 58.72 13.01
CA HIS A 131 24.61 58.32 13.72
C HIS A 131 25.48 57.46 12.80
N LEU A 132 26.77 57.77 12.71
CA LEU A 132 27.73 56.88 12.05
C LEU A 132 27.95 55.65 12.93
N ILE A 133 27.60 54.47 12.42
CA ILE A 133 27.69 53.21 13.18
C ILE A 133 28.80 52.30 12.69
N LEU A 134 29.24 52.50 11.45
CA LEU A 134 30.39 51.79 10.89
C LEU A 134 31.07 52.68 9.87
N SER A 135 32.40 52.73 9.90
CA SER A 135 33.19 53.41 8.88
C SER A 135 34.39 52.56 8.51
N LEU A 136 34.71 52.57 7.22
CA LEU A 136 35.95 52.01 6.69
C LEU A 136 37.06 53.08 6.58
N HIS A 137 36.75 54.32 6.97
CA HIS A 137 37.72 55.41 7.02
C HIS A 137 38.34 55.49 8.41
N VAL A 138 39.68 55.47 8.43
CA VAL A 138 40.46 55.53 9.67
C VAL A 138 40.18 56.81 10.45
N GLU A 139 39.91 57.93 9.76
CA GLU A 139 39.66 59.25 10.36
C GLU A 139 38.39 59.31 11.22
N ASP A 140 37.49 58.33 11.11
CA ASP A 140 36.27 58.27 11.92
C ASP A 140 36.43 57.41 13.18
N LEU A 141 37.60 56.78 13.39
CA LEU A 141 37.89 56.03 14.61
C LEU A 141 38.16 57.00 15.77
N VAL A 142 37.62 56.69 16.95
CA VAL A 142 37.96 57.42 18.17
C VAL A 142 39.45 57.17 18.49
N GLY A 143 40.24 58.24 18.53
CA GLY A 143 41.68 58.14 18.73
C GLY A 143 42.47 57.84 17.44
N TYR A 144 41.91 58.09 16.25
CA TYR A 144 42.57 57.83 14.96
C TYR A 144 43.93 58.52 14.81
N GLU A 145 44.15 59.61 15.54
CA GLU A 145 45.44 60.30 15.65
C GLU A 145 46.56 59.41 16.23
N ASN A 146 46.20 58.29 16.88
CA ASN A 146 47.13 57.27 17.39
C ASN A 146 47.33 56.11 16.41
N VAL A 147 46.66 56.09 15.26
CA VAL A 147 46.78 55.04 14.25
C VAL A 147 47.96 55.36 13.34
N LEU A 148 48.84 54.39 13.17
CA LEU A 148 50.04 54.51 12.33
C LEU A 148 49.65 54.59 10.85
N THR A 149 50.04 55.67 10.19
CA THR A 149 49.78 55.89 8.76
C THR A 149 50.96 55.44 7.90
N LYS A 150 50.79 55.37 6.57
CA LYS A 150 51.92 55.11 5.65
C LYS A 150 53.05 56.13 5.82
N SER A 151 52.72 57.36 6.20
CA SER A 151 53.71 58.41 6.46
C SER A 151 54.56 58.12 7.71
N ASP A 152 54.09 57.25 8.60
CA ASP A 152 54.80 56.82 9.81
C ASP A 152 55.77 55.67 9.57
N LEU A 153 55.89 55.23 8.31
CA LEU A 153 56.77 54.15 7.91
C LEU A 153 57.95 54.68 7.10
N ALA A 154 59.15 54.18 7.39
CA ALA A 154 60.32 54.38 6.56
C ALA A 154 60.35 53.27 5.48
N GLU A 155 60.32 53.67 4.21
CA GLU A 155 60.44 52.78 3.04
C GLU A 155 61.82 52.95 2.40
N PRO A 156 62.88 52.28 2.88
CA PRO A 156 64.18 52.33 2.23
C PRO A 156 64.18 51.48 0.94
N ALA A 157 64.94 51.93 -0.05
CA ALA A 157 65.17 51.16 -1.27
C ALA A 157 65.86 49.82 -0.97
N SER A 158 65.72 48.86 -1.88
CA SER A 158 66.27 47.51 -1.71
C SER A 158 67.78 47.56 -1.45
N GLY A 159 68.20 47.00 -0.31
CA GLY A 159 69.61 46.96 0.12
C GLY A 159 70.11 48.17 0.92
N THR A 160 69.30 49.21 1.14
CA THR A 160 69.70 50.42 1.87
C THR A 160 69.18 50.45 3.30
N LEU A 161 69.91 51.06 4.24
CA LEU A 161 69.47 51.24 5.63
C LEU A 161 68.46 52.40 5.76
N ALA A 162 67.43 52.24 6.58
CA ALA A 162 66.53 53.32 6.97
C ALA A 162 67.19 54.22 8.03
N THR A 163 67.28 55.52 7.77
CA THR A 163 67.92 56.50 8.68
C THR A 163 66.97 57.59 9.20
N THR A 164 65.70 57.59 8.78
CA THR A 164 64.72 58.61 9.17
C THR A 164 64.25 58.38 10.62
N PRO A 165 64.50 59.31 11.55
CA PRO A 165 64.15 59.13 12.97
C PRO A 165 62.63 59.07 13.20
N ASN A 166 62.19 58.35 14.23
CA ASN A 166 60.81 58.27 14.72
C ASN A 166 59.77 57.74 13.70
N LYS A 167 60.21 56.83 12.83
CA LYS A 167 59.36 56.09 11.89
C LYS A 167 59.51 54.59 12.11
N LEU A 168 58.43 53.84 11.91
CA LEU A 168 58.45 52.38 11.92
C LEU A 168 59.09 51.86 10.64
N VAL A 169 59.89 50.80 10.72
CA VAL A 169 60.62 50.31 9.53
C VAL A 169 60.05 49.00 9.03
N ARG A 170 59.66 48.96 7.76
CA ARG A 170 59.15 47.75 7.10
C ARG A 170 60.31 46.95 6.51
N LEU A 171 60.09 45.64 6.32
CA LEU A 171 60.99 44.80 5.52
C LEU A 171 61.14 45.40 4.11
N ASN A 172 62.35 45.33 3.54
CA ASN A 172 62.58 45.74 2.16
C ASN A 172 61.91 44.76 1.17
N ALA A 173 62.00 45.04 -0.14
CA ALA A 173 61.39 44.23 -1.18
C ALA A 173 61.80 42.74 -1.18
N ASN A 174 62.90 42.40 -0.50
CA ASN A 174 63.39 41.02 -0.35
C ASN A 174 63.00 40.39 0.99
N GLY A 175 62.15 41.03 1.79
CA GLY A 175 61.66 40.52 3.07
C GLY A 175 62.64 40.66 4.25
N VAL A 176 63.67 41.51 4.14
CA VAL A 176 64.69 41.72 5.19
C VAL A 176 64.48 43.07 5.87
N MET A 177 64.61 43.14 7.21
CA MET A 177 64.46 44.39 7.96
C MET A 177 65.67 45.31 7.68
N PRO A 178 65.48 46.47 7.01
CA PRO A 178 66.54 47.36 6.55
C PRO A 178 66.96 48.35 7.63
N VAL A 179 67.13 47.86 8.86
CA VAL A 179 67.61 48.64 10.02
C VAL A 179 68.77 47.89 10.65
N ASN A 180 69.68 48.62 11.29
CA ASN A 180 70.71 47.99 12.11
C ASN A 180 70.09 47.57 13.45
N VAL A 181 69.60 46.33 13.53
CA VAL A 181 69.16 45.67 14.78
C VAL A 181 70.22 44.67 15.25
N ALA A 182 71.35 45.17 15.74
CA ALA A 182 72.18 44.38 16.64
C ALA A 182 71.52 44.45 18.03
N GLY A 183 70.88 43.39 18.53
CA GLY A 183 71.55 42.17 18.99
C GLY A 183 71.62 40.95 18.05
N ASN A 184 72.86 40.52 17.83
CA ASN A 184 73.39 39.18 17.49
C ASN A 184 72.79 38.34 16.34
N ALA A 185 73.53 38.31 15.22
CA ALA A 185 73.52 37.24 14.20
C ALA A 185 74.92 37.00 13.58
N GLY A 186 76.01 37.32 14.29
CA GLY A 186 77.39 37.21 13.80
C GLY A 186 78.14 35.91 14.16
N GLN A 187 77.52 34.96 14.86
CA GLN A 187 78.24 33.77 15.36
C GLN A 187 78.23 32.55 14.41
N LEU A 188 77.46 32.60 13.31
CA LEU A 188 77.38 31.48 12.35
C LEU A 188 77.70 31.89 10.90
N ALA A 189 77.80 33.18 10.59
CA ALA A 189 78.27 33.62 9.28
C ALA A 189 79.81 33.51 9.22
N GLY A 190 80.32 32.63 8.36
CA GLY A 190 81.77 32.42 8.14
C GLY A 190 82.36 31.16 8.78
N VAL A 191 81.53 30.24 9.30
CA VAL A 191 81.96 28.89 9.72
C VAL A 191 81.91 27.97 8.51
N ASN A 192 83.07 27.48 8.04
CA ASN A 192 83.13 26.46 7.00
C ASN A 192 82.72 25.10 7.58
N VAL A 193 81.96 24.33 6.80
CA VAL A 193 81.53 22.97 7.14
C VAL A 193 82.22 22.03 6.15
N GLU A 194 83.31 21.41 6.57
CA GLU A 194 84.08 20.44 5.78
C GLU A 194 83.69 19.03 6.23
N ILE A 195 82.79 18.38 5.48
CA ILE A 195 82.33 17.02 5.75
C ILE A 195 82.88 16.12 4.64
N ASP A 196 83.98 15.43 4.91
CA ASP A 196 84.44 14.31 4.08
C ASP A 196 83.93 13.03 4.73
N ASN A 197 82.79 12.50 4.27
CA ASN A 197 82.12 11.25 4.70
C ASN A 197 82.39 10.83 6.16
N LEU A 198 81.44 11.12 7.05
CA LEU A 198 81.48 10.69 8.46
C LEU A 198 81.72 9.17 8.55
N GLN A 199 82.91 8.76 8.98
CA GLN A 199 83.26 7.33 9.08
C GLN A 199 82.69 6.74 10.36
N ASP A 200 82.51 5.42 10.36
CA ASP A 200 81.98 4.69 11.50
C ASP A 200 82.90 4.89 12.73
N GLY A 201 82.31 5.31 13.85
CA GLY A 201 83.06 5.70 15.06
C GLY A 201 83.48 7.17 15.14
N GLN A 202 83.05 8.03 14.21
CA GLN A 202 83.26 9.49 14.27
C GLN A 202 82.01 10.27 14.68
N ALA A 203 82.19 11.42 15.32
CA ALA A 203 81.14 12.39 15.60
C ALA A 203 81.55 13.78 15.07
N LEU A 204 80.56 14.55 14.61
CA LEU A 204 80.79 15.91 14.12
C LEU A 204 80.97 16.85 15.32
N THR A 205 82.14 17.46 15.46
CA THR A 205 82.50 18.33 16.60
C THR A 205 82.90 19.71 16.11
N TYR A 206 82.39 20.76 16.78
CA TYR A 206 82.77 22.13 16.49
C TYR A 206 84.02 22.55 17.25
N ARG A 207 85.10 22.89 16.53
CA ARG A 207 86.30 23.46 17.15
C ARG A 207 86.31 24.98 17.10
N ARG A 208 86.16 25.58 18.27
CA ARG A 208 86.17 27.04 18.46
C ARG A 208 87.47 27.71 18.03
N ALA A 209 88.61 27.00 18.06
CA ALA A 209 89.92 27.56 17.71
C ALA A 209 90.12 27.70 16.19
N SER A 210 89.52 26.82 15.39
CA SER A 210 89.62 26.82 13.92
C SER A 210 88.35 27.33 13.23
N ASN A 211 87.25 27.52 13.99
CA ASN A 211 85.97 28.03 13.49
C ASN A 211 85.37 27.15 12.37
N VAL A 212 85.58 25.83 12.47
CA VAL A 212 85.17 24.81 11.49
C VAL A 212 84.57 23.60 12.23
N TRP A 213 83.58 22.95 11.60
CA TRP A 213 83.07 21.64 12.02
C TRP A 213 83.90 20.52 11.39
N HIS A 214 84.37 19.57 12.20
CA HIS A 214 85.18 18.43 11.74
C HIS A 214 84.59 17.09 12.20
N ASN A 215 84.90 16.03 11.45
CA ASN A 215 84.69 14.65 11.89
C ASN A 215 85.81 14.27 12.88
N GLU A 216 85.47 13.93 14.12
CA GLU A 216 86.43 13.49 15.14
C GLU A 216 86.12 12.06 15.60
N ASN A 217 87.15 11.23 15.80
CA ASN A 217 86.99 9.88 16.35
C ASN A 217 86.46 9.97 17.79
N LYS A 218 85.40 9.21 18.10
CA LYS A 218 84.87 9.05 19.46
C LYS A 218 85.94 8.34 20.30
N GLY A 219 86.56 9.06 21.24
CA GLY A 219 87.50 8.47 22.20
C GLY A 219 86.83 7.40 23.10
N VAL A 220 87.65 6.74 23.94
CA VAL A 220 87.34 5.52 24.73
C VAL A 220 85.89 5.46 25.25
N VAL A 221 85.23 4.34 24.95
CA VAL A 221 83.86 3.94 25.31
C VAL A 221 83.49 4.32 26.74
N GLY A 222 82.33 4.99 26.91
CA GLY A 222 81.66 5.12 28.21
C GLY A 222 81.32 6.54 28.72
N ALA A 223 81.47 7.61 27.93
CA ALA A 223 81.18 8.98 28.41
C ALA A 223 80.37 9.87 27.44
N GLY A 224 79.56 9.28 26.55
CA GLY A 224 78.70 10.03 25.62
C GLY A 224 77.22 9.86 25.94
N LYS A 225 76.52 10.97 26.19
CA LYS A 225 75.08 11.02 26.44
C LYS A 225 74.32 10.39 25.27
N ALA A 226 73.50 9.38 25.57
CA ALA A 226 72.55 8.86 24.59
C ALA A 226 71.54 9.96 24.23
N LEU A 227 71.11 9.98 22.97
CA LEU A 227 70.03 10.87 22.55
C LEU A 227 68.71 10.26 23.02
N ALA A 228 68.19 10.77 24.14
CA ALA A 228 66.91 10.36 24.72
C ALA A 228 65.77 11.27 24.21
N ILE A 229 64.82 10.69 23.50
CA ILE A 229 63.55 11.30 23.12
C ILE A 229 62.51 10.93 24.18
N LYS A 230 61.85 11.91 24.79
CA LYS A 230 60.83 11.72 25.85
C LYS A 230 59.53 12.44 25.52
N ASP A 231 58.40 11.93 26.01
CA ASP A 231 57.11 12.63 26.07
C ASP A 231 56.68 12.71 27.54
N GLY A 232 56.65 13.94 28.07
CA GLY A 232 56.66 14.18 29.50
C GLY A 232 57.82 13.47 30.19
N ASP A 233 57.52 12.69 31.24
CA ASP A 233 58.50 11.93 32.01
C ASP A 233 58.83 10.55 31.39
N LYS A 234 58.11 10.14 30.34
CA LYS A 234 58.27 8.83 29.72
C LYS A 234 59.34 8.87 28.63
N LEU A 235 60.38 8.05 28.77
CA LEU A 235 61.38 7.81 27.72
C LEU A 235 60.72 7.07 26.54
N ILE A 236 60.74 7.68 25.35
CA ILE A 236 60.19 7.14 24.11
C ILE A 236 61.24 6.37 23.33
N ALA A 237 62.44 6.93 23.18
CA ALA A 237 63.53 6.28 22.48
C ALA A 237 64.87 6.78 23.02
N GLU A 238 65.87 5.91 23.05
CA GLU A 238 67.23 6.26 23.43
C GLU A 238 68.20 5.68 22.40
N PHE A 239 68.97 6.55 21.76
CA PHE A 239 69.96 6.15 20.77
C PHE A 239 71.36 6.32 21.34
N SER A 240 72.01 5.21 21.66
CA SER A 240 73.42 5.17 22.10
C SER A 240 74.41 5.13 20.93
N GLY A 241 73.93 4.76 19.74
CA GLY A 241 74.71 4.63 18.51
C GLY A 241 75.44 3.29 18.35
N ASP A 242 75.17 2.30 19.21
CA ASP A 242 75.85 0.99 19.17
C ASP A 242 75.13 -0.06 18.31
N GLU A 243 73.83 0.12 18.06
CA GLU A 243 73.01 -0.75 17.20
C GLU A 243 71.96 0.10 16.46
N PRO A 244 71.60 -0.21 15.19
CA PRO A 244 70.50 0.44 14.50
C PRO A 244 69.17 0.14 15.20
N VAL A 245 68.43 1.18 15.59
CA VAL A 245 67.11 1.07 16.21
C VAL A 245 66.06 1.63 15.25
N GLU A 246 65.19 0.76 14.72
CA GLU A 246 63.97 1.19 14.03
C GLU A 246 62.84 1.39 15.06
N PHE A 247 62.27 2.60 15.08
CA PHE A 247 61.12 2.94 15.91
C PHE A 247 59.88 3.15 15.04
N ASP A 248 58.93 2.22 15.10
CA ASP A 248 57.61 2.40 14.51
C ASP A 248 56.76 3.28 15.45
N THR A 249 56.51 4.51 15.00
CA THR A 249 55.71 5.49 15.74
C THR A 249 54.23 5.06 15.95
N GLN A 250 53.79 3.95 15.35
CA GLN A 250 52.38 3.52 15.23
C GLN A 250 51.44 4.61 14.71
N ARG A 251 51.97 5.72 14.21
CA ARG A 251 51.22 6.65 13.37
C ARG A 251 51.21 6.04 12.00
N THR A 252 50.18 5.24 11.74
CA THR A 252 49.78 4.94 10.37
C THR A 252 49.74 6.27 9.64
N ALA A 253 50.59 6.44 8.63
CA ALA A 253 50.45 7.56 7.70
C ALA A 253 48.97 7.65 7.34
N HIS A 254 48.40 8.85 7.40
CA HIS A 254 47.05 9.10 6.92
C HIS A 254 46.91 8.35 5.61
N ASN A 255 46.08 7.31 5.58
CA ASN A 255 46.04 6.36 4.48
C ASN A 255 45.50 7.10 3.26
N ASN A 256 46.39 7.71 2.50
CA ASN A 256 46.15 8.35 1.21
C ASN A 256 45.97 7.32 0.09
N ASN A 257 45.81 6.05 0.45
CA ASN A 257 45.27 5.04 -0.43
C ASN A 257 43.76 5.33 -0.58
N GLU A 258 43.39 5.92 -1.72
CA GLU A 258 42.01 6.15 -2.16
C GLU A 258 41.12 4.91 -1.97
N ASP A 259 41.73 3.74 -1.91
CA ASP A 259 41.14 2.43 -1.70
C ASP A 259 40.57 2.19 -0.29
N ALA A 260 41.05 2.87 0.77
CA ALA A 260 40.50 2.72 2.12
C ALA A 260 39.20 3.54 2.30
N HIS A 261 39.13 4.71 1.68
CA HIS A 261 37.89 5.48 1.58
C HIS A 261 36.92 4.80 0.60
N ALA A 262 37.40 4.27 -0.53
CA ALA A 262 36.57 3.49 -1.45
C ALA A 262 36.02 2.22 -0.80
N LYS A 263 36.76 1.54 0.09
CA LYS A 263 36.27 0.37 0.84
C LYS A 263 35.31 0.74 1.97
N ALA A 264 35.47 1.90 2.62
CA ALA A 264 34.52 2.40 3.62
C ALA A 264 33.20 2.85 2.96
N PHE A 265 33.27 3.51 1.79
CA PHE A 265 32.11 3.84 0.97
C PHE A 265 31.47 2.59 0.33
N ALA A 266 32.27 1.62 -0.12
CA ALA A 266 31.75 0.36 -0.65
C ALA A 266 31.10 -0.51 0.44
N LYS A 267 31.57 -0.48 1.70
CA LYS A 267 30.89 -1.15 2.83
C LYS A 267 29.52 -0.53 3.13
N HIS A 268 29.36 0.78 2.89
CA HIS A 268 28.07 1.47 3.00
C HIS A 268 27.19 1.35 1.75
N ASN A 269 27.74 0.91 0.62
CA ASN A 269 27.05 0.87 -0.69
C ASN A 269 26.97 -0.53 -1.31
N THR A 270 27.25 -1.59 -0.54
CA THR A 270 27.08 -3.01 -0.97
C THR A 270 25.98 -3.73 -0.19
N SER A 271 25.24 -3.03 0.66
CA SER A 271 23.92 -3.51 1.08
C SER A 271 22.95 -3.26 -0.06
N LEU A 272 22.57 -4.35 -0.71
CA LEU A 272 21.49 -4.41 -1.68
C LEU A 272 20.13 -3.92 -1.16
N ASP A 273 19.94 -3.38 0.07
CA ASP A 273 18.58 -3.11 0.58
C ASP A 273 18.42 -2.15 1.79
N ALA A 274 19.23 -1.09 1.93
CA ALA A 274 19.05 -0.14 3.04
C ALA A 274 18.39 1.20 2.65
N HIS A 275 18.95 2.01 1.75
CA HIS A 275 18.48 3.40 1.61
C HIS A 275 17.29 3.58 0.65
N ALA A 276 17.22 2.84 -0.47
CA ALA A 276 16.01 2.81 -1.31
C ALA A 276 14.85 2.12 -0.60
N ASN A 277 15.16 1.11 0.22
CA ASN A 277 14.21 0.34 1.00
C ASN A 277 13.74 1.04 2.27
N ILE A 278 14.53 1.93 2.89
CA ILE A 278 14.09 2.70 4.06
C ILE A 278 13.06 3.74 3.63
N PHE A 279 13.24 4.45 2.51
CA PHE A 279 12.20 5.38 2.05
C PHE A 279 10.92 4.64 1.60
N GLN A 280 11.05 3.50 0.91
CA GLN A 280 9.89 2.69 0.54
C GLN A 280 9.23 1.99 1.74
N LYS A 281 9.98 1.48 2.73
CA LYS A 281 9.44 0.89 3.98
C LYS A 281 8.85 1.94 4.91
N VAL A 282 9.48 3.11 5.04
CA VAL A 282 8.94 4.21 5.85
C VAL A 282 7.68 4.74 5.21
N GLN A 283 7.62 4.86 3.88
CA GLN A 283 6.38 5.21 3.17
C GLN A 283 5.33 4.10 3.23
N SER A 284 5.70 2.82 3.14
CA SER A 284 4.75 1.70 3.16
C SER A 284 4.19 1.48 4.57
N ILE A 285 5.01 1.54 5.62
CA ILE A 285 4.58 1.45 7.02
C ILE A 285 3.79 2.70 7.42
N ALA A 286 4.25 3.92 7.05
CA ALA A 286 3.46 5.13 7.28
C ALA A 286 2.11 5.09 6.55
N ALA A 287 2.05 4.53 5.34
CA ALA A 287 0.80 4.29 4.64
C ALA A 287 -0.05 3.21 5.33
N ALA A 288 0.57 2.17 5.90
CA ALA A 288 -0.12 1.14 6.68
C ALA A 288 -0.71 1.66 7.99
N HIS A 289 -0.24 2.78 8.54
CA HIS A 289 -0.88 3.48 9.65
C HIS A 289 -2.12 4.28 9.21
N MET A 290 -2.33 4.51 7.91
CA MET A 290 -3.55 5.16 7.43
C MET A 290 -4.76 4.26 7.68
N TYR A 291 -5.84 4.88 8.15
CA TYR A 291 -7.11 4.19 8.40
C TYR A 291 -7.57 3.44 7.15
N ASN A 292 -7.98 2.18 7.33
CA ASN A 292 -8.40 1.26 6.27
C ASN A 292 -7.33 0.89 5.22
N PHE A 293 -6.03 1.16 5.43
CA PHE A 293 -5.00 0.75 4.47
C PHE A 293 -4.90 -0.77 4.31
N TYR A 294 -4.92 -1.28 3.09
CA TYR A 294 -4.71 -2.70 2.79
C TYR A 294 -4.01 -2.87 1.43
N TYR A 295 -2.88 -3.57 1.45
CA TYR A 295 -2.11 -3.95 0.28
C TYR A 295 -1.74 -5.43 0.35
N ARG A 296 -1.70 -6.08 -0.82
CA ARG A 296 -1.29 -7.47 -1.00
C ARG A 296 -0.61 -7.65 -2.35
N SER A 297 0.34 -8.58 -2.45
CA SER A 297 1.05 -8.89 -3.70
C SER A 297 0.34 -9.88 -4.63
N GLY A 298 -0.66 -10.60 -4.15
CA GLY A 298 -1.41 -11.64 -4.86
C GLY A 298 -2.75 -11.88 -4.16
N GLN A 299 -3.57 -12.83 -4.61
CA GLN A 299 -4.84 -13.20 -3.94
C GLN A 299 -4.61 -14.27 -2.87
N PHE A 300 -5.52 -14.38 -1.91
CA PHE A 300 -5.63 -15.60 -1.11
C PHE A 300 -6.01 -16.77 -2.01
N GLN A 301 -5.47 -17.96 -1.76
CA GLN A 301 -5.71 -19.14 -2.58
C GLN A 301 -5.92 -20.38 -1.73
N ALA A 302 -6.94 -21.17 -2.05
CA ALA A 302 -7.08 -22.50 -1.47
C ALA A 302 -6.02 -23.43 -2.09
N ASP A 303 -5.35 -24.21 -1.25
CA ASP A 303 -4.45 -25.26 -1.72
C ASP A 303 -5.26 -26.44 -2.25
N SER A 304 -5.22 -26.68 -3.56
CA SER A 304 -5.93 -27.78 -4.21
C SER A 304 -5.46 -29.19 -3.79
N THR A 305 -4.26 -29.30 -3.19
CA THR A 305 -3.69 -30.58 -2.75
C THR A 305 -4.28 -31.00 -1.42
N THR A 306 -4.24 -30.10 -0.43
CA THR A 306 -4.73 -30.36 0.92
C THR A 306 -6.23 -30.07 1.06
N ARG A 307 -6.76 -29.10 0.30
CA ARG A 307 -8.16 -28.61 0.26
C ARG A 307 -8.67 -28.00 1.56
N THR A 308 -7.89 -28.10 2.64
CA THR A 308 -8.12 -27.49 3.94
C THR A 308 -7.19 -26.31 4.21
N ALA A 309 -6.14 -26.12 3.41
CA ALA A 309 -5.22 -25.00 3.59
C ALA A 309 -5.61 -23.79 2.74
N LEU A 310 -5.68 -22.62 3.38
CA LEU A 310 -5.74 -21.33 2.72
C LEU A 310 -4.36 -20.68 2.78
N VAL A 311 -3.81 -20.33 1.62
CA VAL A 311 -2.51 -19.69 1.49
C VAL A 311 -2.71 -18.19 1.29
N SER A 312 -2.08 -17.40 2.15
CA SER A 312 -2.09 -15.94 2.02
C SER A 312 -1.17 -15.47 0.89
N PRO A 313 -1.37 -14.24 0.38
CA PRO A 313 -0.37 -13.58 -0.45
C PRO A 313 1.01 -13.53 0.23
N THR A 314 2.08 -13.57 -0.57
CA THR A 314 3.47 -13.54 -0.06
C THR A 314 3.79 -12.24 0.69
N TYR A 315 3.17 -11.14 0.29
CA TYR A 315 3.37 -9.86 0.95
C TYR A 315 2.02 -9.22 1.27
N ILE A 316 1.83 -8.86 2.54
CA ILE A 316 0.64 -8.19 3.06
C ILE A 316 1.09 -6.98 3.87
N LEU A 317 0.44 -5.85 3.64
CA LEU A 317 0.62 -4.65 4.44
C LEU A 317 -0.77 -4.11 4.81
N VAL A 318 -1.05 -3.99 6.09
CA VAL A 318 -2.42 -3.77 6.58
C VAL A 318 -2.45 -2.88 7.82
N ASN A 319 -3.45 -2.00 7.86
CA ASN A 319 -3.82 -1.28 9.08
C ASN A 319 -4.72 -2.14 9.97
N VAL A 320 -4.35 -2.34 11.23
CA VAL A 320 -5.19 -2.93 12.29
C VAL A 320 -5.22 -1.96 13.46
N GLY A 321 -6.40 -1.43 13.81
CA GLY A 321 -6.55 -0.51 14.94
C GLY A 321 -5.74 0.78 14.87
N GLY A 322 -5.42 1.29 13.67
CA GLY A 322 -4.54 2.46 13.50
C GLY A 322 -3.05 2.13 13.45
N ASN A 323 -2.66 0.86 13.64
CA ASN A 323 -1.28 0.40 13.57
C ASN A 323 -1.02 -0.35 12.25
N GLY A 324 0.11 -0.06 11.61
CA GLY A 324 0.54 -0.73 10.38
C GLY A 324 1.28 -2.03 10.68
N TYR A 325 0.88 -3.11 10.00
CA TYR A 325 1.48 -4.43 10.12
C TYR A 325 1.91 -4.96 8.75
N GLU A 326 3.06 -5.62 8.70
CA GLU A 326 3.69 -6.14 7.48
C GLU A 326 3.98 -7.63 7.61
N SER A 327 3.61 -8.42 6.60
CA SER A 327 4.08 -9.79 6.40
C SER A 327 4.81 -9.89 5.06
N LYS A 328 5.96 -10.59 5.05
CA LYS A 328 6.86 -10.76 3.90
C LYS A 328 6.96 -12.20 3.39
N ALA A 329 6.16 -13.09 3.96
CA ALA A 329 6.06 -14.48 3.51
C ALA A 329 4.58 -14.89 3.46
N ALA A 330 4.29 -15.85 2.58
CA ALA A 330 2.99 -16.48 2.55
C ALA A 330 2.75 -17.25 3.86
N ILE A 331 1.59 -17.05 4.46
CA ILE A 331 1.14 -17.75 5.66
C ILE A 331 0.12 -18.78 5.21
N THR A 332 0.30 -20.02 5.66
CA THR A 332 -0.64 -21.12 5.38
C THR A 332 -1.54 -21.33 6.59
N LEU A 333 -2.84 -21.21 6.39
CA LEU A 333 -3.88 -21.45 7.38
C LEU A 333 -4.56 -22.78 7.06
N ASP A 334 -4.07 -23.88 7.65
CA ASP A 334 -4.71 -25.20 7.53
C ASP A 334 -5.86 -25.32 8.52
N ILE A 335 -7.09 -25.22 8.01
CA ILE A 335 -8.31 -25.21 8.84
C ILE A 335 -8.59 -26.56 9.53
N SER A 336 -7.81 -27.60 9.23
CA SER A 336 -7.82 -28.86 9.98
C SER A 336 -6.99 -28.81 11.27
N LYS A 337 -6.34 -27.68 11.58
CA LYS A 337 -5.44 -27.49 12.71
C LYS A 337 -5.86 -26.28 13.56
N ASP A 338 -5.73 -26.39 14.88
CA ASP A 338 -6.10 -25.31 15.82
C ASP A 338 -5.37 -24.00 15.55
N ALA A 339 -4.10 -24.07 15.14
CA ALA A 339 -3.26 -22.90 14.88
C ALA A 339 -3.81 -21.97 13.79
N ALA A 340 -4.68 -22.46 12.90
CA ALA A 340 -5.34 -21.63 11.91
C ALA A 340 -6.53 -20.84 12.48
N TRP A 341 -7.12 -21.31 13.58
CA TRP A 341 -8.34 -20.75 14.16
C TRP A 341 -8.06 -19.65 15.19
N ASP A 342 -8.94 -18.67 15.26
CA ASP A 342 -8.92 -17.62 16.27
C ASP A 342 -9.03 -18.11 17.71
N THR A 343 -9.52 -19.33 17.90
CA THR A 343 -9.63 -20.00 19.19
C THR A 343 -8.33 -20.65 19.64
N ASP A 344 -7.44 -21.05 18.73
CA ASP A 344 -6.15 -21.71 19.02
C ASP A 344 -6.27 -22.73 20.17
N ALA A 345 -7.25 -23.64 20.03
CA ALA A 345 -7.67 -24.52 21.10
C ALA A 345 -6.55 -25.48 21.51
N GLN A 346 -6.45 -25.74 22.81
CA GLN A 346 -5.39 -26.58 23.39
C GLN A 346 -5.99 -27.81 24.09
N GLU A 347 -5.20 -28.85 24.30
CA GLU A 347 -5.67 -29.99 25.09
C GLU A 347 -5.95 -29.55 26.54
N TRP A 348 -7.09 -29.95 27.11
CA TRP A 348 -7.39 -29.70 28.52
C TRP A 348 -6.34 -30.34 29.43
N GLN A 349 -5.93 -29.62 30.48
CA GLN A 349 -4.94 -30.04 31.46
C GLN A 349 -5.55 -29.98 32.87
N ALA A 350 -5.25 -30.99 33.68
CA ALA A 350 -5.69 -31.06 35.08
C ALA A 350 -4.94 -30.05 35.97
N SER A 351 -5.63 -29.46 36.95
CA SER A 351 -5.03 -28.49 37.89
C SER A 351 -4.31 -27.32 37.21
N HIS A 352 -4.81 -26.88 36.06
CA HIS A 352 -4.21 -25.84 35.24
C HIS A 352 -5.00 -24.54 35.37
N ALA A 353 -4.30 -23.41 35.42
CA ALA A 353 -4.92 -22.08 35.48
C ALA A 353 -5.33 -21.63 34.07
N TYR A 354 -6.62 -21.38 33.87
CA TYR A 354 -7.19 -20.89 32.62
C TYR A 354 -7.74 -19.48 32.79
N ALA A 355 -7.54 -18.65 31.76
CA ALA A 355 -8.11 -17.31 31.63
C ALA A 355 -9.43 -17.35 30.84
N VAL A 356 -10.26 -16.32 31.01
CA VAL A 356 -11.47 -16.15 30.20
C VAL A 356 -11.06 -16.04 28.72
N GLY A 357 -11.71 -16.83 27.87
CA GLY A 357 -11.41 -16.89 26.43
C GLY A 357 -10.44 -18.00 26.02
N ASP A 358 -9.78 -18.68 26.96
CA ASP A 358 -9.06 -19.91 26.66
C ASP A 358 -10.03 -20.97 26.13
N VAL A 359 -9.59 -21.76 25.15
CA VAL A 359 -10.42 -22.79 24.52
C VAL A 359 -9.69 -24.11 24.62
N VAL A 360 -10.40 -25.16 25.03
CA VAL A 360 -9.84 -26.49 25.19
C VAL A 360 -10.61 -27.56 24.43
N TYR A 361 -9.90 -28.59 23.99
CA TYR A 361 -10.50 -29.86 23.57
C TYR A 361 -10.22 -30.96 24.61
N PRO A 362 -11.06 -32.01 24.70
CA PRO A 362 -10.87 -33.09 25.66
C PRO A 362 -9.55 -33.86 25.46
N THR A 363 -9.01 -34.47 26.51
CA THR A 363 -7.80 -35.33 26.44
C THR A 363 -7.97 -36.60 25.59
N SER A 364 -9.21 -36.93 25.22
CA SER A 364 -9.51 -37.98 24.23
C SER A 364 -9.23 -37.54 22.79
N GLY A 365 -8.80 -36.29 22.58
CA GLY A 365 -8.62 -35.65 21.28
C GLY A 365 -9.86 -34.87 20.83
N HIS A 366 -9.75 -34.32 19.62
CA HIS A 366 -10.81 -33.53 19.01
C HIS A 366 -12.10 -34.32 18.81
N THR A 367 -13.22 -33.65 19.04
CA THR A 367 -14.57 -34.17 18.83
C THR A 367 -15.38 -33.15 18.03
N THR A 368 -16.69 -33.34 17.88
CA THR A 368 -17.59 -32.31 17.35
C THR A 368 -17.53 -31.00 18.14
N TYR A 369 -17.05 -31.02 19.39
CA TYR A 369 -17.07 -29.89 20.30
C TYR A 369 -15.72 -29.58 20.92
N TYR A 370 -15.56 -28.30 21.25
CA TYR A 370 -14.54 -27.73 22.10
C TYR A 370 -15.19 -26.81 23.15
N TYR A 371 -14.39 -26.29 24.08
CA TYR A 371 -14.91 -25.69 25.31
C TYR A 371 -14.22 -24.38 25.62
N ARG A 372 -14.98 -23.27 25.60
CA ARG A 372 -14.46 -21.94 25.88
C ARG A 372 -14.61 -21.60 27.35
N CYS A 373 -13.55 -21.11 27.98
CA CYS A 373 -13.56 -20.62 29.35
C CYS A 373 -14.37 -19.31 29.43
N THR A 374 -15.45 -19.32 30.19
CA THR A 374 -16.29 -18.13 30.48
C THR A 374 -16.05 -17.59 31.88
N THR A 375 -15.50 -18.39 32.80
CA THR A 375 -15.05 -17.97 34.13
C THR A 375 -13.64 -18.50 34.38
N ALA A 376 -12.68 -17.60 34.55
CA ALA A 376 -11.27 -17.95 34.82
C ALA A 376 -11.10 -18.65 36.18
N GLY A 377 -10.11 -19.53 36.28
CA GLY A 377 -9.83 -20.29 37.50
C GLY A 377 -8.82 -21.40 37.26
N THR A 378 -8.73 -22.33 38.21
CA THR A 378 -7.95 -23.57 38.06
C THR A 378 -8.89 -24.75 37.81
N SER A 379 -8.62 -25.52 36.75
CA SER A 379 -9.38 -26.74 36.40
C SER A 379 -9.29 -27.78 37.51
N SER A 380 -10.23 -28.71 37.55
CA SER A 380 -10.21 -29.79 38.53
C SER A 380 -9.07 -30.80 38.26
N THR A 381 -8.92 -31.78 39.15
CA THR A 381 -7.90 -32.83 39.03
C THR A 381 -8.32 -33.96 38.09
N LEU A 382 -9.59 -34.04 37.70
CA LEU A 382 -10.15 -35.07 36.84
C LEU A 382 -10.72 -34.44 35.57
N THR A 383 -10.63 -35.14 34.43
CA THR A 383 -11.19 -34.63 33.19
C THR A 383 -12.70 -34.35 33.34
N PRO A 384 -13.20 -33.19 32.87
CA PRO A 384 -14.62 -32.89 32.86
C PRO A 384 -15.42 -33.91 32.06
N SER A 385 -16.64 -34.20 32.53
CA SER A 385 -17.66 -34.80 31.67
C SER A 385 -18.26 -33.70 30.79
N PHE A 386 -17.52 -33.32 29.76
CA PHE A 386 -17.88 -32.17 28.96
C PHE A 386 -19.27 -32.29 28.29
N PRO A 387 -20.08 -31.21 28.29
CA PRO A 387 -21.39 -31.23 27.66
C PRO A 387 -21.28 -31.28 26.13
N THR A 388 -22.30 -31.86 25.49
CA THR A 388 -22.39 -31.97 24.02
C THR A 388 -23.49 -31.08 23.43
N THR A 389 -24.12 -30.25 24.25
CA THR A 389 -25.14 -29.30 23.82
C THR A 389 -24.51 -27.92 23.72
N ILE A 390 -24.49 -27.34 22.51
CA ILE A 390 -23.92 -26.01 22.25
C ILE A 390 -24.52 -24.97 23.21
N GLY A 391 -23.68 -24.11 23.77
CA GLY A 391 -24.05 -23.08 24.74
C GLY A 391 -24.29 -23.59 26.16
N SER A 392 -24.30 -24.90 26.39
CA SER A 392 -24.35 -25.44 27.76
C SER A 392 -23.03 -25.22 28.48
N THR A 393 -23.11 -24.91 29.77
CA THR A 393 -21.95 -24.67 30.60
C THR A 393 -21.61 -25.85 31.51
N TYR A 394 -20.36 -25.97 31.91
CA TYR A 394 -19.87 -26.96 32.86
C TYR A 394 -18.90 -26.32 33.86
N ASN A 395 -19.11 -26.56 35.14
CA ASN A 395 -18.20 -26.11 36.19
C ASN A 395 -17.13 -27.18 36.47
N ASP A 396 -15.89 -26.86 36.13
CA ASP A 396 -14.70 -27.69 36.27
C ASP A 396 -13.78 -27.11 37.36
N GLY A 397 -14.08 -27.44 38.61
CA GLY A 397 -13.41 -26.85 39.76
C GLY A 397 -13.83 -25.39 39.96
N ASN A 398 -12.95 -24.45 39.62
CA ASN A 398 -13.22 -23.01 39.64
C ASN A 398 -13.34 -22.41 38.23
N VAL A 399 -13.15 -23.21 37.17
CA VAL A 399 -13.28 -22.78 35.78
C VAL A 399 -14.68 -23.13 35.28
N VAL A 400 -15.31 -22.23 34.52
CA VAL A 400 -16.57 -22.53 33.82
C VAL A 400 -16.32 -22.59 32.33
N TRP A 401 -16.68 -23.72 31.72
CA TRP A 401 -16.58 -23.99 30.29
C TRP A 401 -17.93 -23.82 29.60
N GLU A 402 -17.95 -23.30 28.37
CA GLU A 402 -19.11 -23.27 27.47
C GLU A 402 -18.85 -24.16 26.24
N CYS A 403 -19.78 -25.06 25.93
CA CYS A 403 -19.71 -25.95 24.77
C CYS A 403 -19.91 -25.18 23.46
N GLN A 404 -19.01 -25.37 22.50
CA GLN A 404 -19.08 -24.77 21.17
C GLN A 404 -18.66 -25.77 20.09
N LEU A 405 -18.85 -25.45 18.80
CA LEU A 405 -18.47 -26.34 17.69
C LEU A 405 -16.98 -26.25 17.38
N ASP A 406 -16.29 -27.39 17.38
CA ASP A 406 -14.89 -27.47 16.95
C ASP A 406 -14.81 -27.46 15.42
N TYR A 407 -14.34 -26.35 14.86
CA TYR A 407 -14.23 -26.19 13.41
C TYR A 407 -12.99 -26.84 12.80
N THR A 408 -12.09 -27.44 13.57
CA THR A 408 -11.06 -28.36 13.02
C THR A 408 -11.69 -29.62 12.41
N GLN A 409 -12.92 -29.95 12.84
CA GLN A 409 -13.70 -31.05 12.29
C GLN A 409 -14.48 -30.63 11.03
N ALA A 410 -14.26 -31.35 9.93
CA ALA A 410 -14.88 -31.07 8.63
C ALA A 410 -16.42 -31.03 8.68
N VAL A 411 -17.04 -31.90 9.49
CA VAL A 411 -18.50 -31.96 9.68
C VAL A 411 -19.10 -30.63 10.17
N ASN A 412 -18.33 -29.85 10.92
CA ASN A 412 -18.77 -28.57 11.48
C ASN A 412 -18.58 -27.40 10.53
N ARG A 413 -17.77 -27.58 9.48
CA ARG A 413 -17.50 -26.59 8.42
C ARG A 413 -18.41 -26.69 7.21
N LYS A 414 -19.05 -27.85 6.99
CA LYS A 414 -19.85 -28.11 5.79
C LYS A 414 -20.88 -26.99 5.53
N GLY A 415 -20.83 -26.41 4.33
CA GLY A 415 -21.80 -25.41 3.87
C GLY A 415 -21.79 -24.10 4.65
N LYS A 416 -20.67 -23.74 5.28
CA LYS A 416 -20.52 -22.50 6.07
C LYS A 416 -19.46 -21.57 5.50
N ASP A 417 -19.68 -20.29 5.74
CA ASP A 417 -18.72 -19.23 5.50
C ASP A 417 -17.77 -19.04 6.69
N PHE A 418 -16.52 -18.75 6.39
CA PHE A 418 -15.48 -18.44 7.35
C PHE A 418 -14.69 -17.21 6.90
N TYR A 419 -14.10 -16.51 7.87
CA TYR A 419 -13.51 -15.20 7.66
C TYR A 419 -12.04 -15.21 8.05
N VAL A 420 -11.21 -14.54 7.24
CA VAL A 420 -9.79 -14.36 7.53
C VAL A 420 -9.60 -13.01 8.17
N TYR A 421 -8.95 -12.99 9.34
CA TYR A 421 -8.63 -11.81 10.09
C TYR A 421 -7.13 -11.58 10.17
N ALA A 422 -6.72 -10.33 9.99
CA ALA A 422 -5.45 -9.81 10.46
C ALA A 422 -5.60 -9.39 11.91
N CYS A 423 -4.77 -9.91 12.78
CA CYS A 423 -4.78 -9.62 14.21
C CYS A 423 -3.42 -9.09 14.65
N ALA A 424 -3.46 -8.12 15.56
CA ALA A 424 -2.28 -7.63 16.25
C ALA A 424 -1.79 -8.69 17.24
N ASP A 425 -0.51 -9.04 17.16
CA ASP A 425 0.17 -9.92 18.11
C ASP A 425 1.51 -9.28 18.52
N GLY A 426 1.42 -8.34 19.49
CA GLY A 426 2.50 -7.40 19.75
C GLY A 426 2.82 -6.56 18.51
N ASP A 427 4.09 -6.62 18.07
CA ASP A 427 4.58 -5.94 16.86
C ASP A 427 4.41 -6.78 15.58
N ALA A 428 3.89 -8.01 15.68
CA ALA A 428 3.72 -8.93 14.56
C ALA A 428 2.28 -9.00 14.06
N LEU A 429 2.14 -9.35 12.78
CA LEU A 429 0.86 -9.71 12.17
C LEU A 429 0.58 -11.20 12.40
N LYS A 430 -0.56 -11.53 13.02
CA LYS A 430 -1.09 -12.89 13.03
C LYS A 430 -2.31 -12.97 12.10
N LEU A 431 -2.35 -13.96 11.21
CA LEU A 431 -3.55 -14.27 10.46
C LEU A 431 -4.29 -15.42 11.15
N VAL A 432 -5.61 -15.29 11.28
CA VAL A 432 -6.48 -16.33 11.85
C VAL A 432 -7.75 -16.47 11.02
N VAL A 433 -8.35 -17.65 11.07
CA VAL A 433 -9.69 -17.94 10.56
C VAL A 433 -10.69 -17.89 11.71
N SER A 434 -11.85 -17.30 11.46
CA SER A 434 -12.93 -17.22 12.45
C SER A 434 -14.29 -17.53 11.82
N PRO A 435 -15.19 -18.23 12.53
CA PRO A 435 -16.61 -18.31 12.16
C PRO A 435 -17.37 -17.01 12.46
N ASN A 436 -16.80 -16.07 13.22
CA ASN A 436 -17.47 -14.81 13.56
C ASN A 436 -17.21 -13.76 12.47
N SER A 437 -18.28 -13.21 11.89
CA SER A 437 -18.23 -12.23 10.81
C SER A 437 -17.88 -10.81 11.25
N THR A 438 -17.87 -10.57 12.57
CA THR A 438 -17.64 -9.26 13.19
C THR A 438 -16.24 -9.17 13.79
N VAL A 439 -15.97 -9.93 14.85
CA VAL A 439 -14.72 -9.90 15.61
C VAL A 439 -14.31 -11.33 16.00
N PRO A 440 -13.04 -11.74 15.81
CA PRO A 440 -12.58 -13.07 16.19
C PRO A 440 -12.53 -13.21 17.73
N THR A 441 -12.75 -14.42 18.21
CA THR A 441 -13.09 -14.76 19.61
C THR A 441 -12.12 -14.22 20.67
N LYS A 442 -10.82 -14.18 20.36
CA LYS A 442 -9.74 -13.74 21.27
C LYS A 442 -9.29 -12.29 21.04
N TYR A 443 -9.99 -11.54 20.20
CA TYR A 443 -9.60 -10.20 19.76
C TYR A 443 -10.72 -9.19 19.94
N THR A 444 -10.41 -7.92 19.67
CA THR A 444 -11.37 -6.81 19.64
C THR A 444 -11.44 -6.22 18.24
N ALA A 445 -12.41 -5.34 17.97
CA ALA A 445 -12.48 -4.61 16.71
C ALA A 445 -11.25 -3.71 16.47
N ASP A 446 -10.54 -3.31 17.54
CA ASP A 446 -9.33 -2.50 17.44
C ASP A 446 -8.08 -3.38 17.26
N SER A 447 -8.06 -4.60 17.80
CA SER A 447 -6.91 -5.51 17.65
C SER A 447 -7.04 -6.48 16.48
N SER A 448 -8.09 -6.37 15.67
CA SER A 448 -8.31 -7.23 14.51
C SER A 448 -8.96 -6.51 13.33
N ARG A 449 -8.79 -7.08 12.13
CA ARG A 449 -9.42 -6.59 10.90
C ARG A 449 -9.75 -7.75 9.98
N LYS A 450 -11.01 -7.84 9.56
CA LYS A 450 -11.46 -8.78 8.54
C LYS A 450 -10.82 -8.43 7.19
N LEU A 451 -10.08 -9.37 6.61
CA LEU A 451 -9.42 -9.21 5.31
C LEU A 451 -10.19 -9.88 4.18
N GLY A 452 -10.96 -10.91 4.47
CA GLY A 452 -11.57 -11.76 3.47
C GLY A 452 -12.31 -12.93 4.07
N GLY A 453 -12.58 -13.94 3.24
CA GLY A 453 -13.27 -15.15 3.66
C GLY A 453 -13.37 -16.17 2.54
N PHE A 454 -14.05 -17.27 2.85
CA PHE A 454 -14.32 -18.38 1.94
C PHE A 454 -15.51 -19.21 2.46
N HIS A 455 -16.10 -19.99 1.56
CA HIS A 455 -17.14 -20.96 1.85
C HIS A 455 -16.56 -22.38 1.86
N CYS A 456 -17.08 -23.25 2.71
CA CYS A 456 -16.73 -24.67 2.72
C CYS A 456 -17.81 -25.52 2.05
N LEU A 457 -17.41 -26.51 1.27
CA LEU A 457 -18.29 -27.41 0.52
C LEU A 457 -19.32 -28.09 1.45
N CYS A 458 -20.58 -28.17 1.02
CA CYS A 458 -21.68 -28.67 1.87
C CYS A 458 -21.82 -30.19 1.93
N ALA A 459 -21.46 -30.89 0.87
CA ALA A 459 -21.55 -32.34 0.75
C ALA A 459 -20.48 -32.87 -0.21
N ASP A 460 -20.01 -34.09 0.02
CA ASP A 460 -19.01 -34.76 -0.82
C ASP A 460 -19.39 -34.70 -2.31
N VAL A 461 -18.44 -34.36 -3.18
CA VAL A 461 -18.65 -34.34 -4.64
C VAL A 461 -18.65 -35.75 -5.22
N GLY A 462 -17.93 -36.68 -4.58
CA GLY A 462 -17.64 -37.99 -5.15
C GLY A 462 -16.65 -37.89 -6.32
N THR A 463 -16.54 -38.97 -7.10
CA THR A 463 -15.65 -39.00 -8.27
C THR A 463 -16.43 -38.68 -9.54
N ILE A 464 -16.10 -37.57 -10.19
CA ILE A 464 -16.72 -37.13 -11.43
C ILE A 464 -15.61 -36.88 -12.46
N SER A 465 -15.62 -37.64 -13.56
CA SER A 465 -14.61 -37.51 -14.61
C SER A 465 -14.63 -36.12 -15.25
N GLY A 466 -13.47 -35.46 -15.30
CA GLY A 466 -13.30 -34.13 -15.90
C GLY A 466 -13.88 -32.97 -15.09
N HIS A 467 -14.30 -33.20 -13.84
CA HIS A 467 -14.84 -32.16 -12.96
C HIS A 467 -13.75 -31.57 -12.06
N THR A 468 -13.70 -30.24 -11.95
CA THR A 468 -12.66 -29.54 -11.17
C THR A 468 -12.67 -29.92 -9.70
N LEU A 469 -13.86 -30.12 -9.12
CA LEU A 469 -14.03 -30.47 -7.70
C LEU A 469 -14.10 -31.99 -7.45
N SER A 470 -13.71 -32.83 -8.43
CA SER A 470 -13.75 -34.28 -8.26
C SER A 470 -12.93 -34.72 -7.04
N GLY A 471 -13.57 -35.48 -6.15
CA GLY A 471 -12.98 -35.99 -4.92
C GLY A 471 -12.99 -35.01 -3.74
N TYR A 472 -13.45 -33.76 -3.89
CA TYR A 472 -13.65 -32.85 -2.75
C TYR A 472 -14.73 -33.40 -1.81
N VAL A 473 -14.54 -33.18 -0.51
CA VAL A 473 -15.43 -33.68 0.56
C VAL A 473 -16.07 -32.53 1.35
N ALA A 474 -17.18 -32.83 2.04
CA ALA A 474 -17.88 -31.87 2.88
C ALA A 474 -16.91 -31.24 3.90
N GLY A 475 -16.89 -29.90 3.96
CA GLY A 475 -16.00 -29.15 4.84
C GLY A 475 -14.63 -28.79 4.25
N ASP A 476 -14.33 -29.20 3.02
CA ASP A 476 -13.21 -28.66 2.23
C ASP A 476 -13.48 -27.20 1.83
N ILE A 477 -12.42 -26.40 1.68
CA ILE A 477 -12.53 -25.03 1.16
C ILE A 477 -12.98 -25.09 -0.30
N LEU A 478 -14.04 -24.35 -0.64
CA LEU A 478 -14.47 -24.19 -2.01
C LEU A 478 -13.58 -23.14 -2.71
N PRO A 479 -12.71 -23.52 -3.67
CA PRO A 479 -11.65 -22.61 -4.12
C PRO A 479 -12.16 -21.32 -4.77
N ALA A 480 -13.26 -21.39 -5.52
CA ALA A 480 -13.84 -20.22 -6.19
C ALA A 480 -14.55 -19.24 -5.23
N SER A 481 -14.76 -19.62 -3.97
CA SER A 481 -15.40 -18.76 -2.96
C SER A 481 -14.42 -17.86 -2.22
N VAL A 482 -13.11 -18.04 -2.42
CA VAL A 482 -12.09 -17.28 -1.71
C VAL A 482 -12.11 -15.82 -2.16
N TRP A 483 -12.33 -14.91 -1.20
CA TRP A 483 -12.42 -13.47 -1.44
C TRP A 483 -11.60 -12.67 -0.44
N ASP A 484 -11.25 -11.43 -0.81
CA ASP A 484 -10.60 -10.47 0.08
C ASP A 484 -11.03 -9.03 -0.20
N LEU A 485 -10.57 -8.06 0.60
CA LEU A 485 -10.94 -6.65 0.48
C LEU A 485 -10.71 -6.03 -0.92
N LYS A 486 -9.85 -6.62 -1.76
CA LYS A 486 -9.58 -6.17 -3.15
C LYS A 486 -10.18 -7.10 -4.22
N PHE A 487 -10.62 -8.28 -3.85
CA PHE A 487 -11.25 -9.25 -4.75
C PHE A 487 -12.49 -9.83 -4.09
N ARG A 488 -13.62 -9.14 -4.30
CA ARG A 488 -14.90 -9.46 -3.65
C ARG A 488 -16.08 -8.93 -4.44
N ALA A 489 -17.29 -9.30 -4.03
CA ALA A 489 -18.53 -8.84 -4.63
C ALA A 489 -18.82 -7.39 -4.20
N THR A 490 -19.71 -6.73 -4.95
CA THR A 490 -20.33 -5.47 -4.53
C THR A 490 -21.37 -5.73 -3.42
N ALA A 491 -22.05 -6.87 -3.49
CA ALA A 491 -22.81 -7.46 -2.39
C ALA A 491 -21.89 -7.98 -1.27
N GLU A 492 -22.50 -8.53 -0.22
CA GLU A 492 -21.78 -9.38 0.72
C GLU A 492 -21.42 -10.72 0.07
N ASN A 493 -20.28 -11.29 0.44
CA ASN A 493 -19.63 -12.40 -0.29
C ASN A 493 -19.98 -13.78 0.25
N GLU A 494 -20.66 -13.84 1.38
CA GLU A 494 -21.16 -15.05 2.00
C GLU A 494 -22.00 -15.84 1.00
N GLY A 495 -21.67 -17.13 0.87
CA GLY A 495 -22.37 -18.02 -0.05
C GLY A 495 -22.15 -17.73 -1.53
N MET A 496 -21.10 -17.01 -1.93
CA MET A 496 -20.82 -16.72 -3.35
C MET A 496 -19.53 -17.37 -3.86
N VAL A 497 -19.48 -17.62 -5.17
CA VAL A 497 -18.30 -18.07 -5.92
C VAL A 497 -18.02 -17.18 -7.12
N TRP A 498 -16.75 -17.03 -7.45
CA TRP A 498 -16.30 -16.30 -8.63
C TRP A 498 -16.39 -17.17 -9.89
N ASP A 499 -17.10 -16.68 -10.92
CA ASP A 499 -17.26 -17.40 -12.19
C ASP A 499 -16.21 -17.07 -13.26
N GLY A 500 -15.29 -16.16 -12.96
CA GLY A 500 -14.34 -15.59 -13.93
C GLY A 500 -14.66 -14.15 -14.34
N SER A 501 -15.89 -13.69 -14.09
CA SER A 501 -16.40 -12.38 -14.47
C SER A 501 -17.20 -11.67 -13.37
N GLN A 502 -17.96 -12.42 -12.57
CA GLN A 502 -18.81 -11.92 -11.50
C GLN A 502 -18.89 -12.95 -10.36
N TRP A 503 -19.45 -12.51 -9.23
CA TRP A 503 -19.77 -13.37 -8.10
C TRP A 503 -21.17 -13.94 -8.28
N VAL A 504 -21.34 -15.24 -8.08
CA VAL A 504 -22.61 -15.95 -8.23
C VAL A 504 -22.92 -16.73 -6.96
N ASP A 505 -24.17 -16.71 -6.54
CA ASP A 505 -24.63 -17.46 -5.38
C ASP A 505 -24.40 -18.97 -5.57
N ILE A 506 -23.87 -19.63 -4.54
CA ILE A 506 -23.58 -21.07 -4.49
C ILE A 506 -24.88 -21.86 -4.50
N TYR A 507 -25.82 -21.47 -3.66
CA TYR A 507 -27.13 -22.09 -3.51
C TYR A 507 -28.19 -21.27 -4.25
N LEU A 508 -29.30 -21.90 -4.62
CA LEU A 508 -30.53 -21.15 -4.90
C LEU A 508 -30.90 -20.34 -3.67
N ASP A 509 -31.38 -19.11 -3.86
CA ASP A 509 -31.58 -18.21 -2.73
C ASP A 509 -32.74 -18.65 -1.84
N SER A 510 -32.56 -18.48 -0.53
CA SER A 510 -33.56 -18.66 0.51
C SER A 510 -33.98 -17.31 1.07
N TRP A 511 -35.14 -17.24 1.75
CA TRP A 511 -35.56 -16.04 2.47
C TRP A 511 -35.28 -16.19 3.97
N ASP A 512 -34.43 -15.34 4.53
CA ASP A 512 -34.05 -15.40 5.96
C ASP A 512 -35.06 -14.69 6.90
N GLY A 513 -36.13 -14.12 6.34
CA GLY A 513 -37.09 -13.28 7.05
C GLY A 513 -36.97 -11.79 6.68
N SER A 514 -35.82 -11.37 6.15
CA SER A 514 -35.52 -9.98 5.80
C SER A 514 -34.95 -9.79 4.39
N SER A 515 -34.20 -10.77 3.87
CA SER A 515 -33.47 -10.66 2.61
C SER A 515 -33.27 -12.02 1.93
N LEU A 516 -32.95 -11.99 0.64
CA LEU A 516 -32.51 -13.19 -0.10
C LEU A 516 -31.06 -13.52 0.27
N VAL A 517 -30.83 -14.78 0.65
CA VAL A 517 -29.53 -15.28 1.08
C VAL A 517 -29.18 -16.59 0.38
N SER A 518 -27.91 -16.74 0.00
CA SER A 518 -27.39 -18.02 -0.48
C SER A 518 -26.88 -18.82 0.70
N SER A 519 -27.62 -19.87 1.09
CA SER A 519 -27.30 -20.64 2.30
C SER A 519 -27.52 -22.13 2.07
N TYR A 520 -26.72 -22.97 2.74
CA TYR A 520 -26.89 -24.43 2.74
C TYR A 520 -28.03 -24.84 3.67
N GLY A 521 -28.94 -25.70 3.19
CA GLY A 521 -30.07 -26.21 3.98
C GLY A 521 -31.17 -25.17 4.23
N GLY A 522 -31.09 -24.00 3.61
CA GLY A 522 -32.16 -23.00 3.62
C GLY A 522 -33.36 -23.47 2.81
N VAL A 523 -34.57 -23.06 3.20
CA VAL A 523 -35.77 -23.31 2.40
C VAL A 523 -35.72 -22.43 1.17
N ALA A 524 -35.77 -23.04 -0.03
CA ALA A 524 -35.69 -22.30 -1.28
C ALA A 524 -36.80 -21.23 -1.36
N ALA A 525 -36.43 -20.04 -1.81
CA ALA A 525 -37.41 -19.03 -2.17
C ALA A 525 -38.03 -19.39 -3.52
N ASP A 526 -39.35 -19.50 -3.57
CA ASP A 526 -40.10 -19.87 -4.76
C ASP A 526 -41.53 -19.31 -4.75
N GLY A 527 -42.37 -19.75 -5.69
CA GLY A 527 -43.74 -19.27 -5.81
C GLY A 527 -44.70 -19.64 -4.68
N GLU A 528 -44.39 -20.68 -3.91
CA GLU A 528 -45.23 -21.21 -2.83
C GLU A 528 -44.55 -21.20 -1.45
N SER A 529 -43.30 -20.76 -1.36
CA SER A 529 -42.63 -20.47 -0.09
C SER A 529 -43.38 -19.43 0.77
N THR A 530 -43.11 -19.40 2.09
CA THR A 530 -43.85 -18.55 3.05
C THR A 530 -43.98 -17.09 2.59
N LYS A 531 -42.84 -16.47 2.22
CA LYS A 531 -42.87 -15.30 1.34
C LYS A 531 -42.86 -15.85 -0.08
N LYS A 532 -43.88 -15.51 -0.86
CA LYS A 532 -44.05 -16.01 -2.23
C LYS A 532 -43.28 -15.13 -3.20
N PHE A 533 -42.65 -15.74 -4.21
CA PHE A 533 -41.85 -15.05 -5.19
C PHE A 533 -42.31 -15.31 -6.63
N HIS A 534 -42.19 -14.28 -7.47
CA HIS A 534 -42.16 -14.40 -8.92
C HIS A 534 -40.89 -13.71 -9.44
N GLY A 535 -40.65 -13.79 -10.75
CA GLY A 535 -39.48 -13.21 -11.41
C GLY A 535 -39.26 -11.73 -11.08
N GLU A 536 -40.31 -10.90 -11.16
CA GLU A 536 -40.16 -9.46 -10.83
C GLU A 536 -39.79 -9.20 -9.35
N LEU A 537 -40.39 -9.92 -8.39
CA LEU A 537 -40.05 -9.73 -6.98
C LEU A 537 -38.62 -10.19 -6.68
N PHE A 538 -38.12 -11.23 -7.36
CA PHE A 538 -36.70 -11.58 -7.26
C PHE A 538 -35.80 -10.42 -7.71
N VAL A 539 -36.12 -9.74 -8.82
CA VAL A 539 -35.35 -8.57 -9.28
C VAL A 539 -35.33 -7.49 -8.20
N GLU A 540 -36.48 -7.17 -7.61
CA GLU A 540 -36.59 -6.15 -6.55
C GLU A 540 -35.80 -6.50 -5.29
N GLU A 541 -35.94 -7.73 -4.79
CA GLU A 541 -35.28 -8.17 -3.56
C GLU A 541 -33.77 -8.35 -3.76
N PHE A 542 -33.32 -8.84 -4.92
CA PHE A 542 -31.89 -8.90 -5.24
C PHE A 542 -31.27 -7.50 -5.31
N ALA A 543 -31.95 -6.52 -5.89
CA ALA A 543 -31.44 -5.15 -5.96
C ALA A 543 -31.16 -4.55 -4.56
N LYS A 544 -32.00 -4.87 -3.55
CA LYS A 544 -31.81 -4.42 -2.16
C LYS A 544 -30.53 -4.96 -1.52
N VAL A 545 -30.08 -6.15 -1.95
CA VAL A 545 -28.83 -6.78 -1.47
C VAL A 545 -27.67 -6.61 -2.46
N LYS A 546 -27.78 -5.67 -3.41
CA LYS A 546 -26.75 -5.37 -4.44
C LYS A 546 -26.41 -6.57 -5.33
N LYS A 547 -27.42 -7.39 -5.58
CA LYS A 547 -27.38 -8.50 -6.53
C LYS A 547 -28.36 -8.22 -7.68
N HIS A 548 -28.31 -9.05 -8.69
CA HIS A 548 -29.29 -9.12 -9.77
C HIS A 548 -29.53 -10.57 -10.16
N LEU A 549 -30.61 -10.82 -10.92
CA LEU A 549 -30.80 -12.12 -11.55
C LEU A 549 -29.65 -12.43 -12.51
N ILE A 550 -29.20 -13.67 -12.50
CA ILE A 550 -28.24 -14.21 -13.48
C ILE A 550 -28.74 -13.99 -14.92
N SER A 551 -27.84 -13.72 -15.86
CA SER A 551 -28.18 -13.82 -17.29
C SER A 551 -28.04 -15.26 -17.78
N ARG A 552 -28.68 -15.59 -18.90
CA ARG A 552 -28.56 -16.90 -19.54
C ARG A 552 -27.11 -17.20 -19.95
N ASP A 553 -26.40 -16.21 -20.48
CA ASP A 553 -25.02 -16.40 -20.94
C ASP A 553 -24.08 -16.71 -19.77
N GLN A 554 -24.28 -16.03 -18.63
CA GLN A 554 -23.56 -16.30 -17.39
C GLN A 554 -23.90 -17.69 -16.86
N TYR A 555 -25.19 -18.05 -16.84
CA TYR A 555 -25.64 -19.37 -16.42
C TYR A 555 -24.95 -20.50 -17.18
N VAL A 556 -24.89 -20.40 -18.51
CA VAL A 556 -24.23 -21.42 -19.34
C VAL A 556 -22.75 -21.59 -18.98
N ALA A 557 -22.08 -20.50 -18.57
CA ALA A 557 -20.69 -20.53 -18.15
C ALA A 557 -20.51 -21.19 -16.77
N PHE A 558 -21.17 -20.66 -15.73
CA PHE A 558 -20.94 -21.13 -14.36
C PHE A 558 -21.61 -22.47 -14.03
N ALA A 559 -22.70 -22.84 -14.72
CA ALA A 559 -23.38 -24.11 -14.50
C ALA A 559 -22.61 -25.29 -15.12
N LYS A 560 -21.59 -25.04 -15.94
CA LYS A 560 -20.75 -26.08 -16.54
C LYS A 560 -20.15 -26.98 -15.46
N GLY A 561 -20.22 -28.29 -15.68
CA GLY A 561 -19.82 -29.30 -14.70
C GLY A 561 -20.99 -29.84 -13.88
N SER A 562 -22.17 -29.21 -13.93
CA SER A 562 -23.39 -29.79 -13.35
C SER A 562 -23.82 -31.08 -14.06
N ASN A 563 -24.79 -31.75 -13.47
CA ASN A 563 -25.46 -32.90 -14.09
C ASN A 563 -26.18 -32.48 -15.38
N GLU A 564 -26.13 -33.36 -16.38
CA GLU A 564 -26.73 -33.15 -17.69
C GLU A 564 -27.73 -34.26 -17.97
N LYS A 565 -28.91 -33.91 -18.48
CA LYS A 565 -30.00 -34.84 -18.83
C LYS A 565 -30.52 -35.69 -17.67
N THR A 566 -30.34 -35.21 -16.44
CA THR A 566 -30.85 -35.84 -15.23
C THR A 566 -31.43 -34.75 -14.33
N ASN A 567 -32.53 -35.08 -13.66
CA ASN A 567 -33.16 -34.30 -12.61
C ASN A 567 -32.79 -34.85 -11.24
N ILE A 568 -33.15 -34.13 -10.19
CA ILE A 568 -32.95 -34.51 -8.79
C ILE A 568 -33.50 -35.91 -8.48
N LYS A 569 -32.80 -36.64 -7.60
CA LYS A 569 -33.21 -37.98 -7.17
C LYS A 569 -34.62 -37.96 -6.59
N GLY A 570 -35.46 -38.89 -7.06
CA GLY A 570 -36.86 -38.96 -6.66
C GLY A 570 -37.80 -38.09 -7.50
N SER A 571 -37.27 -37.20 -8.35
CA SER A 571 -38.06 -36.35 -9.26
C SER A 571 -39.14 -35.54 -8.52
N ALA A 572 -38.78 -35.08 -7.33
CA ALA A 572 -39.65 -34.35 -6.42
C ALA A 572 -38.89 -33.15 -5.85
N ASP A 573 -39.64 -32.21 -5.29
CA ASP A 573 -39.06 -31.07 -4.61
C ASP A 573 -38.31 -31.51 -3.33
N ALA A 574 -37.07 -31.05 -3.20
CA ALA A 574 -36.25 -31.27 -2.02
C ALA A 574 -36.49 -30.24 -0.89
N ASN A 575 -37.19 -29.14 -1.19
CA ASN A 575 -37.54 -28.03 -0.29
C ASN A 575 -36.34 -27.22 0.26
N THR A 576 -35.21 -27.85 0.57
CA THR A 576 -34.00 -27.19 1.09
C THR A 576 -32.86 -27.24 0.10
N THR A 577 -31.93 -26.28 0.17
CA THR A 577 -30.85 -26.11 -0.81
C THR A 577 -29.56 -26.89 -0.50
N GLY A 578 -28.87 -27.31 -1.55
CA GLY A 578 -27.50 -27.81 -1.52
C GLY A 578 -27.33 -29.30 -1.19
N GLY A 579 -26.29 -29.91 -1.76
CA GLY A 579 -25.86 -31.26 -1.39
C GLY A 579 -26.65 -32.40 -2.06
N HIS A 580 -27.53 -32.09 -3.02
CA HIS A 580 -28.34 -33.10 -3.68
C HIS A 580 -27.57 -33.93 -4.70
N VAL A 581 -28.19 -35.06 -5.03
CA VAL A 581 -27.77 -35.97 -6.09
C VAL A 581 -28.90 -36.14 -7.09
N ASP A 582 -28.53 -36.35 -8.36
CA ASP A 582 -29.46 -36.59 -9.44
C ASP A 582 -30.01 -38.02 -9.43
N THR A 583 -30.91 -38.33 -10.36
CA THR A 583 -31.49 -39.67 -10.56
C THR A 583 -30.47 -40.75 -10.90
N ALA A 584 -29.26 -40.38 -11.34
CA ALA A 584 -28.13 -41.29 -11.57
C ALA A 584 -27.21 -41.44 -10.34
N GLY A 585 -27.52 -40.75 -9.23
CA GLY A 585 -26.72 -40.76 -8.01
C GLY A 585 -25.46 -39.89 -8.07
N ARG A 586 -25.33 -39.03 -9.08
CA ARG A 586 -24.24 -38.07 -9.23
C ARG A 586 -24.58 -36.78 -8.48
N ARG A 587 -23.59 -36.15 -7.85
CA ARG A 587 -23.76 -34.83 -7.23
C ARG A 587 -24.18 -33.76 -8.22
N MET A 588 -25.11 -32.91 -7.82
CA MET A 588 -25.64 -31.80 -8.61
C MET A 588 -24.86 -30.52 -8.30
N ILE A 589 -23.66 -30.41 -8.86
CA ILE A 589 -22.71 -29.33 -8.56
C ILE A 589 -21.93 -28.92 -9.82
N SER A 590 -21.66 -27.62 -9.98
CA SER A 590 -20.84 -27.10 -11.08
C SER A 590 -19.33 -27.17 -10.80
N ASN A 591 -18.51 -26.89 -11.83
CA ASN A 591 -17.06 -26.90 -11.69
C ASN A 591 -16.52 -25.84 -10.70
N ILE A 592 -17.29 -24.78 -10.44
CA ILE A 592 -16.92 -23.74 -9.47
C ILE A 592 -17.64 -23.92 -8.13
N GLY A 593 -18.49 -24.93 -8.01
CA GLY A 593 -19.19 -25.28 -6.78
C GLY A 593 -20.56 -24.66 -6.61
N CYS A 594 -21.19 -24.14 -7.67
CA CYS A 594 -22.61 -23.80 -7.58
C CYS A 594 -23.43 -25.09 -7.43
N GLU A 595 -24.19 -25.18 -6.35
CA GLU A 595 -25.06 -26.29 -6.01
C GLU A 595 -26.39 -26.20 -6.75
N ASP A 596 -26.92 -27.35 -7.15
CA ASP A 596 -28.26 -27.52 -7.72
C ASP A 596 -28.54 -26.65 -8.96
N CYS A 597 -27.52 -26.35 -9.77
CA CYS A 597 -27.73 -25.54 -10.96
C CYS A 597 -28.72 -26.18 -11.96
N CYS A 598 -28.81 -27.51 -12.01
CA CYS A 598 -29.56 -28.23 -13.04
C CYS A 598 -30.47 -29.30 -12.43
N GLY A 599 -31.76 -29.28 -12.75
CA GLY A 599 -32.66 -30.42 -12.52
C GLY A 599 -33.33 -30.52 -11.16
N TRP A 600 -33.27 -29.48 -10.34
CA TRP A 600 -34.15 -29.34 -9.17
C TRP A 600 -35.17 -28.23 -9.38
N MET A 601 -34.75 -26.99 -9.60
CA MET A 601 -35.65 -25.87 -9.87
C MET A 601 -35.17 -25.09 -11.08
N TRP A 602 -36.13 -24.60 -11.88
CA TRP A 602 -35.78 -23.61 -12.90
C TRP A 602 -35.42 -22.29 -12.22
N GLN A 603 -34.40 -21.62 -12.73
CA GLN A 603 -33.93 -20.34 -12.23
C GLN A 603 -34.39 -19.20 -13.13
N TRP A 604 -35.02 -18.18 -12.55
CA TRP A 604 -35.32 -16.93 -13.26
C TRP A 604 -34.03 -16.25 -13.71
N THR A 605 -34.00 -15.77 -14.95
CA THR A 605 -32.87 -14.98 -15.47
C THR A 605 -33.24 -13.51 -15.68
N SER A 606 -32.25 -12.65 -15.91
CA SER A 606 -32.47 -11.26 -16.30
C SER A 606 -33.00 -11.11 -17.74
N ASP A 607 -32.92 -12.16 -18.56
CA ASP A 607 -33.33 -12.16 -19.96
C ASP A 607 -34.86 -12.19 -20.11
N ILE A 608 -35.39 -11.25 -20.89
CA ILE A 608 -36.82 -11.12 -21.16
C ILE A 608 -37.11 -11.31 -22.65
N SER A 609 -38.28 -11.86 -22.96
CA SER A 609 -38.78 -12.05 -24.34
C SER A 609 -40.22 -11.56 -24.47
N GLY A 610 -40.52 -10.97 -25.63
CA GLY A 610 -41.85 -10.48 -26.04
C GLY A 610 -42.76 -11.54 -26.65
N HIS A 611 -42.33 -12.81 -26.70
CA HIS A 611 -43.04 -13.88 -27.42
C HIS A 611 -43.20 -15.13 -26.53
N PRO A 612 -44.41 -15.46 -26.05
CA PRO A 612 -44.65 -16.74 -25.41
C PRO A 612 -44.74 -17.84 -26.48
N ASN A 613 -43.90 -18.86 -26.39
CA ASN A 613 -44.12 -20.08 -27.18
C ASN A 613 -45.28 -20.86 -26.55
N TYR A 614 -46.38 -21.02 -27.30
CA TYR A 614 -47.53 -21.84 -26.90
C TYR A 614 -47.32 -23.30 -27.32
N TYR A 615 -47.58 -24.23 -26.40
CA TYR A 615 -47.64 -25.67 -26.67
C TYR A 615 -49.12 -26.04 -26.81
N SER A 616 -49.57 -26.33 -28.03
CA SER A 616 -50.93 -26.85 -28.26
C SER A 616 -50.88 -28.35 -28.42
N ASN A 617 -51.62 -29.09 -27.58
CA ASN A 617 -52.03 -30.45 -27.90
C ASN A 617 -53.31 -30.38 -28.74
N ASP A 618 -53.21 -30.67 -30.04
CA ASP A 618 -54.38 -31.03 -30.83
C ASP A 618 -54.50 -32.56 -30.96
N SER A 619 -55.57 -33.01 -31.59
CA SER A 619 -55.89 -34.43 -31.84
C SER A 619 -54.87 -35.20 -32.69
N SER A 620 -53.79 -34.55 -33.15
CA SER A 620 -52.73 -35.12 -33.98
C SER A 620 -51.48 -35.53 -33.19
N GLY A 621 -51.42 -35.19 -31.89
CA GLY A 621 -50.19 -35.29 -31.08
C GLY A 621 -49.42 -33.96 -31.07
N GLY A 622 -48.81 -33.63 -29.93
CA GLY A 622 -48.31 -32.28 -29.63
C GLY A 622 -47.41 -31.68 -30.71
N HIS A 623 -47.78 -30.49 -31.19
CA HIS A 623 -46.98 -29.68 -32.12
C HIS A 623 -46.55 -28.38 -31.43
N MET A 624 -45.27 -28.02 -31.52
CA MET A 624 -44.82 -26.65 -31.25
C MET A 624 -45.13 -25.82 -32.49
N SER A 625 -46.18 -24.99 -32.44
CA SER A 625 -46.44 -24.05 -33.52
C SER A 625 -45.53 -22.84 -33.37
N ASP A 626 -44.64 -22.60 -34.33
CA ASP A 626 -44.04 -21.28 -34.53
C ASP A 626 -45.19 -20.30 -34.79
N MET A 627 -45.52 -19.42 -33.84
CA MET A 627 -46.26 -18.23 -34.19
C MET A 627 -45.29 -17.25 -34.85
N GLN A 628 -45.07 -17.50 -36.14
CA GLN A 628 -44.48 -16.54 -37.07
C GLN A 628 -45.18 -15.19 -36.84
N GLY A 629 -44.41 -14.17 -36.45
CA GLY A 629 -44.87 -12.87 -35.97
C GLY A 629 -46.17 -12.40 -36.62
N SER A 630 -47.28 -12.59 -35.92
CA SER A 630 -48.57 -12.08 -36.36
C SER A 630 -48.66 -10.62 -35.97
N THR A 631 -48.92 -9.78 -36.96
CA THR A 631 -49.14 -8.32 -36.90
C THR A 631 -50.40 -7.92 -36.13
N SER A 632 -50.71 -8.61 -35.04
CA SER A 632 -51.82 -8.33 -34.14
C SER A 632 -51.44 -8.55 -32.67
N GLN A 633 -50.17 -8.34 -32.34
CA GLN A 633 -49.88 -7.74 -31.05
C GLN A 633 -50.49 -6.34 -31.10
N THR A 634 -51.42 -6.10 -30.17
CA THR A 634 -51.88 -4.78 -29.69
C THR A 634 -53.21 -4.25 -30.23
N THR A 635 -54.26 -4.43 -29.43
CA THR A 635 -55.29 -3.40 -29.23
C THR A 635 -55.64 -3.39 -27.74
N SER A 636 -55.01 -2.52 -26.95
CA SER A 636 -55.39 -2.23 -25.57
C SER A 636 -56.17 -0.91 -25.54
N THR A 637 -57.47 -0.99 -25.31
CA THR A 637 -58.23 0.10 -24.68
C THR A 637 -58.44 -0.32 -23.23
N GLU A 638 -57.83 0.45 -22.33
CA GLU A 638 -57.93 0.49 -20.87
C GLU A 638 -58.40 -0.78 -20.13
N GLY A 639 -57.49 -1.37 -19.35
CA GLY A 639 -57.82 -2.33 -18.29
C GLY A 639 -57.89 -3.81 -18.68
N SER A 640 -57.79 -4.15 -19.96
CA SER A 640 -57.88 -5.54 -20.42
C SER A 640 -56.74 -5.84 -21.40
N HIS A 641 -56.00 -6.93 -21.22
CA HIS A 641 -54.99 -7.39 -22.19
C HIS A 641 -55.26 -8.83 -22.63
N TRP A 642 -55.10 -9.09 -23.94
CA TRP A 642 -55.34 -10.40 -24.54
C TRP A 642 -54.04 -11.22 -24.59
N LEU A 643 -54.03 -12.37 -23.91
CA LEU A 643 -52.96 -13.37 -23.99
C LEU A 643 -53.40 -14.57 -24.82
N ILE A 644 -52.68 -14.85 -25.91
CA ILE A 644 -52.91 -16.05 -26.73
C ILE A 644 -52.70 -17.30 -25.85
N GLY A 645 -53.74 -18.13 -25.75
CA GLY A 645 -53.75 -19.33 -24.89
C GLY A 645 -54.29 -19.14 -23.47
N TYR A 646 -54.52 -17.89 -23.02
CA TYR A 646 -55.01 -17.58 -21.66
C TYR A 646 -56.25 -16.67 -21.62
N GLY A 647 -56.69 -16.15 -22.76
CA GLY A 647 -57.88 -15.29 -22.85
C GLY A 647 -57.61 -13.84 -22.43
N TRP A 648 -58.68 -13.09 -22.20
CA TRP A 648 -58.63 -11.74 -21.65
C TRP A 648 -58.26 -11.79 -20.16
N GLN A 649 -57.25 -11.02 -19.76
CA GLN A 649 -56.90 -10.85 -18.34
C GLN A 649 -57.11 -9.40 -17.91
N GLU A 650 -57.91 -9.23 -16.85
CA GLU A 650 -58.31 -7.95 -16.27
C GLU A 650 -57.55 -7.64 -14.96
N ASP A 651 -56.55 -8.44 -14.59
CA ASP A 651 -55.96 -8.46 -13.24
C ASP A 651 -54.47 -8.06 -13.19
N GLY A 652 -53.95 -7.43 -14.24
CA GLY A 652 -52.58 -6.89 -14.24
C GLY A 652 -51.47 -7.94 -14.29
N ARG A 653 -51.80 -9.21 -14.56
CA ARG A 653 -50.86 -10.35 -14.57
C ARG A 653 -49.72 -10.27 -15.57
N SER A 654 -49.61 -9.27 -16.43
CA SER A 654 -48.45 -9.14 -17.30
C SER A 654 -47.21 -8.61 -16.57
N VAL A 655 -47.38 -7.91 -15.43
CA VAL A 655 -46.28 -7.29 -14.67
C VAL A 655 -46.43 -7.40 -13.14
N ALA A 656 -47.55 -7.93 -12.63
CA ALA A 656 -47.80 -8.09 -11.20
C ALA A 656 -48.59 -9.37 -10.89
N ASN A 657 -48.62 -9.81 -9.63
CA ASN A 657 -49.41 -10.93 -9.16
C ASN A 657 -50.06 -10.58 -7.82
N ILE A 658 -51.40 -10.52 -7.77
CA ILE A 658 -52.13 -10.06 -6.57
C ILE A 658 -51.81 -10.87 -5.31
N ASN A 659 -51.45 -12.14 -5.46
CA ASN A 659 -51.12 -13.00 -4.33
C ASN A 659 -49.67 -12.85 -3.84
N VAL A 660 -48.87 -12.00 -4.50
CA VAL A 660 -47.50 -11.64 -4.14
C VAL A 660 -47.41 -10.14 -3.84
N ASP A 661 -47.97 -9.31 -4.72
CA ASP A 661 -47.86 -7.84 -4.67
C ASP A 661 -49.02 -7.14 -3.96
N GLY A 662 -50.09 -7.87 -3.65
CA GLY A 662 -51.32 -7.30 -3.09
C GLY A 662 -52.14 -6.48 -4.09
N SER A 663 -53.27 -5.94 -3.64
CA SER A 663 -54.25 -5.26 -4.51
C SER A 663 -53.86 -3.84 -4.93
N THR A 664 -52.82 -3.25 -4.35
CA THR A 664 -52.42 -1.85 -4.57
C THR A 664 -51.25 -1.66 -5.55
N ASN A 665 -50.57 -2.74 -5.96
CA ASN A 665 -49.41 -2.68 -6.87
C ASN A 665 -49.77 -3.01 -8.33
N ILE A 666 -51.04 -3.21 -8.65
CA ILE A 666 -51.54 -3.59 -9.99
C ILE A 666 -51.65 -2.43 -11.00
N TYR A 667 -51.06 -1.26 -10.72
CA TYR A 667 -51.19 -0.07 -11.58
C TYR A 667 -50.17 0.00 -12.73
N GLY A 668 -49.19 -0.91 -12.77
CA GLY A 668 -48.29 -1.08 -13.91
C GLY A 668 -48.92 -1.96 -14.98
N HIS A 669 -48.72 -1.65 -16.26
CA HIS A 669 -49.11 -2.50 -17.39
C HIS A 669 -47.97 -2.57 -18.41
N SER A 670 -47.77 -3.76 -19.00
CA SER A 670 -46.88 -3.93 -20.15
C SER A 670 -47.67 -3.88 -21.46
N TYR A 671 -47.09 -3.28 -22.49
CA TYR A 671 -47.60 -3.37 -23.85
C TYR A 671 -46.96 -4.58 -24.55
N GLY A 672 -47.66 -5.72 -24.52
CA GLY A 672 -47.12 -7.02 -24.95
C GLY A 672 -46.84 -7.97 -23.77
N VAL A 673 -46.36 -9.16 -24.10
CA VAL A 673 -46.11 -10.24 -23.13
C VAL A 673 -44.72 -10.09 -22.54
N LEU A 674 -44.59 -10.09 -21.20
CA LEU A 674 -43.30 -10.07 -20.52
C LEU A 674 -42.94 -11.48 -20.03
N THR A 675 -42.42 -12.31 -20.94
CA THR A 675 -41.84 -13.61 -20.54
C THR A 675 -40.42 -13.43 -20.06
N ARG A 676 -40.03 -14.19 -19.03
CA ARG A 676 -38.66 -14.21 -18.50
C ARG A 676 -38.07 -15.58 -18.73
N ALA A 677 -36.82 -15.64 -19.18
CA ALA A 677 -36.17 -16.91 -19.41
C ALA A 677 -35.94 -17.65 -18.09
N LEU A 678 -36.06 -18.96 -18.18
CA LEU A 678 -35.88 -19.90 -17.08
C LEU A 678 -34.80 -20.88 -17.47
N VAL A 679 -33.84 -21.16 -16.60
CA VAL A 679 -32.69 -22.02 -16.91
C VAL A 679 -32.55 -23.22 -15.97
N GLY A 680 -31.95 -24.30 -16.48
CA GLY A 680 -31.49 -25.46 -15.70
C GLY A 680 -32.42 -26.67 -15.60
N GLY A 681 -33.73 -26.50 -15.68
CA GLY A 681 -34.71 -27.58 -15.51
C GLY A 681 -35.13 -27.79 -14.06
N ASP A 682 -36.40 -28.19 -13.85
CA ASP A 682 -36.93 -28.59 -12.54
C ASP A 682 -36.90 -30.10 -12.33
N TRP A 683 -37.34 -30.53 -11.14
CA TRP A 683 -37.48 -31.92 -10.74
C TRP A 683 -38.41 -32.74 -11.63
N GLY A 684 -39.26 -32.11 -12.46
CA GLY A 684 -40.14 -32.78 -13.42
C GLY A 684 -39.58 -32.86 -14.84
N ALA A 685 -38.52 -32.11 -15.16
CA ALA A 685 -38.04 -31.94 -16.54
C ALA A 685 -37.16 -33.09 -17.07
N GLY A 686 -36.74 -34.02 -16.21
CA GLY A 686 -36.03 -35.25 -16.60
C GLY A 686 -34.82 -35.02 -17.50
N SER A 687 -34.82 -35.61 -18.70
CA SER A 687 -33.71 -35.50 -19.66
C SER A 687 -33.53 -34.12 -20.28
N SER A 688 -34.45 -33.18 -20.03
CA SER A 688 -34.35 -31.79 -20.47
C SER A 688 -33.50 -30.91 -19.55
N CYS A 689 -33.17 -31.39 -18.35
CA CYS A 689 -32.31 -30.67 -17.40
C CYS A 689 -30.87 -30.59 -17.91
N GLY A 690 -30.17 -29.51 -17.56
CA GLY A 690 -28.76 -29.34 -17.93
C GLY A 690 -28.30 -27.90 -18.01
N SER A 691 -26.99 -27.69 -18.15
CA SER A 691 -26.35 -26.37 -18.03
C SER A 691 -26.70 -25.39 -19.17
N ARG A 692 -27.43 -25.86 -20.17
CA ARG A 692 -27.92 -25.08 -21.33
C ARG A 692 -29.43 -25.13 -21.49
N SER A 693 -30.12 -25.80 -20.57
CA SER A 693 -31.58 -25.90 -20.60
C SER A 693 -32.18 -24.51 -20.43
N VAL A 694 -33.13 -24.16 -21.28
CA VAL A 694 -33.81 -22.87 -21.26
C VAL A 694 -35.29 -23.05 -21.61
N SER A 695 -36.16 -22.35 -20.89
CA SER A 695 -37.59 -22.23 -21.20
C SER A 695 -37.98 -20.76 -21.31
N LEU A 696 -38.83 -20.44 -22.29
CA LEU A 696 -39.33 -19.09 -22.61
C LEU A 696 -40.87 -19.06 -22.61
N ASN A 697 -41.50 -19.81 -21.71
CA ASN A 697 -42.93 -20.05 -21.71
C ASN A 697 -43.70 -19.42 -20.55
N LEU A 698 -43.01 -18.68 -19.66
CA LEU A 698 -43.57 -18.19 -18.41
C LEU A 698 -43.46 -16.68 -18.29
N LEU A 699 -44.57 -16.04 -17.89
CA LEU A 699 -44.59 -14.63 -17.54
C LEU A 699 -43.77 -14.41 -16.27
N SER A 700 -43.07 -13.29 -16.23
CA SER A 700 -42.23 -12.93 -15.08
C SER A 700 -42.99 -12.72 -13.77
N SER A 701 -44.28 -12.40 -13.85
CA SER A 701 -45.21 -12.23 -12.73
C SER A 701 -45.82 -13.55 -12.23
N LEU A 702 -45.68 -14.65 -12.99
CA LEU A 702 -46.20 -15.94 -12.56
C LEU A 702 -45.31 -16.54 -11.49
N ARG A 703 -45.94 -17.27 -10.58
CA ARG A 703 -45.29 -17.97 -9.49
C ARG A 703 -45.62 -19.45 -9.59
N TYR A 704 -44.63 -20.27 -9.32
CA TYR A 704 -44.75 -21.72 -9.24
C TYR A 704 -43.73 -22.22 -8.21
N ASP A 705 -44.04 -23.33 -7.55
CA ASP A 705 -43.16 -24.03 -6.63
C ASP A 705 -41.84 -24.44 -7.29
N GLY A 706 -41.83 -24.82 -8.58
CA GLY A 706 -40.63 -25.23 -9.30
C GLY A 706 -39.74 -24.11 -9.84
N ARG A 707 -39.84 -22.87 -9.31
CA ARG A 707 -39.19 -21.67 -9.88
C ARG A 707 -38.50 -20.85 -8.78
N ALA A 708 -37.18 -20.78 -8.83
CA ALA A 708 -36.34 -20.11 -7.83
C ALA A 708 -35.52 -18.97 -8.43
N GLY A 709 -34.86 -18.22 -7.55
CA GLY A 709 -33.87 -17.20 -7.89
C GLY A 709 -32.46 -17.69 -7.57
N ARG A 710 -31.49 -17.19 -8.36
CA ARG A 710 -30.06 -17.23 -8.03
C ARG A 710 -29.49 -15.84 -8.29
N GLY A 711 -28.88 -15.26 -7.27
CA GLY A 711 -28.27 -13.95 -7.37
C GLY A 711 -26.86 -13.98 -7.98
N ALA A 712 -26.53 -12.89 -8.67
CA ALA A 712 -25.18 -12.55 -9.07
C ALA A 712 -24.85 -11.10 -8.67
N SER A 713 -23.57 -10.80 -8.49
CA SER A 713 -23.08 -9.48 -8.12
C SER A 713 -21.77 -9.15 -8.83
N GLU A 714 -21.68 -7.92 -9.30
CA GLU A 714 -20.49 -7.37 -9.94
C GLU A 714 -19.29 -7.34 -8.98
N PRO A 715 -18.05 -7.57 -9.49
CA PRO A 715 -16.85 -7.43 -8.67
C PRO A 715 -16.66 -5.98 -8.20
N ARG A 716 -16.33 -5.82 -6.93
CA ARG A 716 -15.90 -4.52 -6.39
C ARG A 716 -14.43 -4.31 -6.77
N ALA A 717 -14.20 -3.49 -7.80
CA ALA A 717 -12.92 -3.35 -8.49
C ALA A 717 -11.68 -3.17 -7.58
N ALA A 718 -10.79 -4.16 -7.65
CA ALA A 718 -9.37 -3.99 -7.91
C ALA A 718 -8.84 -5.28 -8.55
N ILE A 719 -9.25 -5.55 -9.79
CA ILE A 719 -8.56 -6.52 -10.65
C ILE A 719 -7.26 -5.83 -11.09
N LEU A 720 -6.21 -5.95 -10.26
CA LEU A 720 -4.82 -5.64 -10.60
C LEU A 720 -3.97 -6.85 -10.30
#